data_AF-A0A120A5F9-F1
#
_entry.id   AF-A0A120A5F9-F1
#
_cell.length_a   1.000
_cell.length_b   1.000
_cell.length_c   1.000
_cell.angle_alpha   90.00
_cell.angle_beta   90.00
_cell.angle_gamma   90.00
#
_symmetry.space_group_name_H-M   'P 1'
#
loop_
_entity.id
_entity.type
_entity.pdbx_description
1 polymer ?
#
loop_
_entity_poly.entity_id
_entity_poly.type
_entity_poly.pdbx_seq_one_letter_code
_entity_poly.pdbx_strand_id
1 'polypeptide(L)'
;MINNKVNLCFSKKAAGILLAATSFLVMACSENVKELSTLSTNELGITIPDGQSREYSYTDKNGGFYYGMTSTDDWGDWYAGWNIYAKRIFADYRLYVDGERLLRENARTSVYPDKLVRRYEKAVETFCLVDEPKLLYVRMDSVQGKQISFMLMGENVVDARKDGNSVLYTTKESPENVIRIAPVAETGIEFADNLITVPVAAGGFLIAFGTEEDSRQAIDGFRKEGEKWLAARSQRIQSLLDHNPLKTNLDSLDHALAWIMLTNDQLITHQHGGYGMYAGLPWFTDFWGRDMFISMPGAVLCTGQFDTARDILASFARYQDTISTSPTYGRVPNRLNLEGILYNTTDGTPRFVMQVHDYLKYTGDTAFVKEIYPSVKIATDASLRLYTDEKGYLTHADADTWMDAKRQSKYPCSPRGNRAVDVQALWYTQLTNASNLARYMNREEDAQRWNLAAERLRSNFEQDFVDTASQSIYDHLNTDGSGDAQFRPNAIYALDLVSDPDLKMHETKEVWERLVYPWGVSSLDQSDEQFHPYHEQWYRYHKDDAYHNGTIWLWNNGMAMQRMIENGQADIAYTLFRNMNRQALAEGAVGSLSENADAWPRAGQTWVRRSGTFLQAWSNSEHIRVWNQYFLGIRPDMLNHSITIDPQLPSELKVVDSRVNIGDGTLRMIIAKNDASGTYRYEWTGTPVTLKLDIDSYQTLDVPVSTDHSVSIRTEGARMTVDVSDASGKKTANYVAERDALKQEQKKQQDDYFMNTHFAKPSYRENMKSMSRYFDPPLTYQSVE
;
A
#
# COMPACT_ATOMS: atom_id res chain seq x y z
N MET A 1 -58.81 0.28 -42.61
CA MET A 1 -58.64 -0.41 -43.90
C MET A 1 -57.47 -1.40 -43.76
N ILE A 2 -57.80 -2.71 -43.86
CA ILE A 2 -56.97 -3.87 -44.25
C ILE A 2 -55.82 -4.27 -43.28
N ASN A 3 -56.10 -5.13 -42.28
CA ASN A 3 -55.86 -6.61 -42.18
C ASN A 3 -54.37 -6.99 -42.06
N ASN A 4 -53.83 -7.47 -40.92
CA ASN A 4 -54.10 -8.69 -40.13
C ASN A 4 -53.99 -10.02 -40.92
N LYS A 5 -52.81 -10.68 -40.87
CA LYS A 5 -52.57 -12.12 -40.57
C LYS A 5 -51.21 -12.60 -41.10
N VAL A 6 -50.70 -13.64 -40.44
CA VAL A 6 -49.57 -14.52 -40.79
C VAL A 6 -48.22 -14.14 -40.14
N ASN A 7 -48.05 -14.52 -38.87
CA ASN A 7 -47.08 -15.56 -38.50
C ASN A 7 -47.13 -15.89 -36.99
N LEU A 8 -48.22 -16.53 -36.57
CA LEU A 8 -48.15 -17.57 -35.53
C LEU A 8 -47.59 -18.82 -36.22
N CYS A 9 -46.28 -19.07 -36.18
CA CYS A 9 -45.71 -20.41 -36.38
C CYS A 9 -44.18 -20.53 -36.16
N PHE A 10 -43.54 -19.77 -35.27
CA PHE A 10 -42.15 -20.09 -34.87
C PHE A 10 -41.85 -19.91 -33.36
N SER A 11 -42.88 -19.81 -32.52
CA SER A 11 -42.76 -19.95 -31.07
C SER A 11 -42.92 -21.43 -30.69
N LYS A 12 -41.80 -22.18 -30.71
CA LYS A 12 -41.58 -23.41 -29.91
C LYS A 12 -40.21 -24.08 -30.13
N LYS A 13 -39.30 -23.52 -30.95
CA LYS A 13 -37.93 -24.06 -31.10
C LYS A 13 -36.77 -23.10 -30.76
N ALA A 14 -37.05 -21.84 -30.42
CA ALA A 14 -36.00 -20.88 -30.04
C ALA A 14 -35.80 -20.74 -28.51
N ALA A 15 -36.76 -21.18 -27.69
CA ALA A 15 -36.65 -21.13 -26.23
C ALA A 15 -35.88 -22.33 -25.62
N GLY A 16 -35.57 -23.35 -26.42
CA GLY A 16 -34.85 -24.55 -25.98
C GLY A 16 -33.34 -24.54 -26.24
N ILE A 17 -32.80 -23.50 -26.88
CA ILE A 17 -31.37 -23.43 -27.26
C ILE A 17 -30.63 -22.31 -26.49
N LEU A 18 -31.32 -21.28 -26.00
CA LEU A 18 -30.69 -20.24 -25.17
C LEU A 18 -30.55 -20.61 -23.68
N LEU A 19 -31.33 -21.58 -23.19
CA LEU A 19 -31.21 -22.11 -21.82
C LEU A 19 -30.19 -23.25 -21.69
N ALA A 20 -29.65 -23.74 -22.82
CA ALA A 20 -28.57 -24.72 -22.80
C ALA A 20 -27.18 -24.05 -22.77
N ALA A 21 -27.01 -22.86 -23.37
CA ALA A 21 -25.70 -22.21 -23.45
C ALA A 21 -25.20 -21.64 -22.11
N THR A 22 -26.10 -21.24 -21.20
CA THR A 22 -25.76 -20.77 -19.84
C THR A 22 -25.63 -21.89 -18.81
N SER A 23 -26.23 -23.07 -19.05
CA SER A 23 -26.06 -24.24 -18.18
C SER A 23 -24.81 -25.07 -18.51
N PHE A 24 -24.23 -24.92 -19.70
CA PHE A 24 -23.00 -25.64 -20.09
C PHE A 24 -21.71 -25.04 -19.52
N LEU A 25 -21.73 -23.82 -18.96
CA LEU A 25 -20.58 -23.28 -18.20
C LEU A 25 -20.57 -23.70 -16.72
N VAL A 26 -21.68 -24.22 -16.18
CA VAL A 26 -21.83 -24.52 -14.73
C VAL A 26 -21.63 -26.02 -14.43
N MET A 27 -21.63 -26.89 -15.44
CA MET A 27 -21.48 -28.35 -15.26
C MET A 27 -20.18 -28.96 -15.80
N ALA A 28 -19.24 -28.17 -16.32
CA ALA A 28 -17.91 -28.64 -16.72
C ALA A 28 -16.83 -28.52 -15.62
N CYS A 29 -17.21 -28.10 -14.40
CA CYS A 29 -16.28 -27.89 -13.29
C CYS A 29 -15.99 -29.15 -12.48
N SER A 30 -15.76 -30.30 -13.14
CA SER A 30 -15.28 -31.50 -12.43
C SER A 30 -14.07 -32.18 -13.04
N GLU A 31 -13.58 -31.82 -14.22
CA GLU A 31 -12.33 -32.36 -14.76
C GLU A 31 -11.63 -31.27 -15.62
N ASN A 32 -10.44 -30.81 -15.17
CA ASN A 32 -9.60 -29.76 -15.77
C ASN A 32 -10.07 -28.30 -15.57
N VAL A 33 -9.99 -27.81 -14.32
CA VAL A 33 -9.84 -26.36 -14.09
C VAL A 33 -8.48 -25.97 -14.68
N LYS A 34 -8.47 -25.20 -15.78
CA LYS A 34 -7.23 -24.59 -16.31
C LYS A 34 -6.53 -23.85 -15.17
N GLU A 35 -5.22 -24.01 -15.09
CA GLU A 35 -4.37 -23.29 -14.14
C GLU A 35 -4.62 -21.78 -14.27
N LEU A 36 -4.68 -21.07 -13.14
CA LEU A 36 -4.86 -19.61 -13.10
C LEU A 36 -3.70 -18.96 -13.87
N SER A 37 -4.01 -18.34 -15.02
CA SER A 37 -3.00 -17.63 -15.80
C SER A 37 -2.63 -16.35 -15.06
N THR A 38 -1.39 -16.26 -14.60
CA THR A 38 -0.86 -15.08 -13.91
C THR A 38 -0.62 -13.96 -14.91
N LEU A 39 -0.82 -12.70 -14.50
CA LEU A 39 -0.42 -11.56 -15.33
C LEU A 39 1.09 -11.56 -15.47
N SER A 40 1.60 -11.33 -16.67
CA SER A 40 3.02 -11.10 -16.90
C SER A 40 3.37 -9.62 -16.78
N THR A 41 4.61 -9.32 -16.37
CA THR A 41 5.11 -7.93 -16.35
C THR A 41 5.01 -7.22 -17.70
N ASN A 42 5.05 -7.98 -18.81
CA ASN A 42 4.88 -7.43 -20.16
C ASN A 42 3.42 -7.06 -20.49
N GLU A 43 2.43 -7.70 -19.87
CA GLU A 43 1.01 -7.36 -20.04
C GLU A 43 0.63 -6.11 -19.23
N LEU A 44 1.42 -5.75 -18.22
CA LEU A 44 1.17 -4.59 -17.37
C LEU A 44 1.57 -3.24 -17.99
N GLY A 45 2.12 -3.21 -19.21
CA GLY A 45 2.59 -1.97 -19.84
C GLY A 45 1.52 -0.88 -19.94
N ILE A 46 1.75 0.28 -19.33
CA ILE A 46 0.88 1.45 -19.44
C ILE A 46 1.46 2.40 -20.49
N THR A 47 0.78 2.52 -21.63
CA THR A 47 1.09 3.53 -22.64
C THR A 47 0.54 4.89 -22.21
N ILE A 48 1.41 5.90 -22.20
CA ILE A 48 1.04 7.27 -21.87
C ILE A 48 0.33 7.92 -23.07
N PRO A 49 -0.86 8.52 -22.88
CA PRO A 49 -1.54 9.24 -23.96
C PRO A 49 -0.74 10.44 -24.47
N ASP A 50 -0.91 10.76 -25.75
CA ASP A 50 -0.26 11.92 -26.38
C ASP A 50 -0.62 13.22 -25.64
N GLY A 51 0.37 14.10 -25.48
CA GLY A 51 0.21 15.36 -24.75
C GLY A 51 0.11 15.23 -23.22
N GLN A 52 0.23 14.01 -22.67
CA GLN A 52 0.30 13.77 -21.24
C GLN A 52 1.70 13.35 -20.81
N SER A 53 2.02 13.57 -19.54
CA SER A 53 3.19 13.01 -18.90
C SER A 53 2.83 12.53 -17.49
N ARG A 54 3.46 11.42 -17.09
CA ARG A 54 3.32 10.84 -15.76
C ARG A 54 4.69 10.63 -15.13
N GLU A 55 4.70 10.68 -13.82
CA GLU A 55 5.84 10.31 -12.98
C GLU A 55 6.09 8.79 -13.10
N TYR A 56 7.35 8.37 -13.03
CA TYR A 56 7.72 6.97 -12.91
C TYR A 56 8.98 6.81 -12.06
N SER A 57 9.10 5.67 -11.39
CA SER A 57 10.29 5.32 -10.62
C SER A 57 10.70 3.86 -10.80
N TYR A 58 11.98 3.60 -10.54
CA TYR A 58 12.52 2.26 -10.40
C TYR A 58 13.51 2.24 -9.25
N THR A 59 13.45 1.22 -8.39
CA THR A 59 14.41 1.03 -7.28
C THR A 59 15.26 -0.21 -7.50
N ASP A 60 16.42 -0.27 -6.84
CA ASP A 60 17.37 -1.39 -6.90
C ASP A 60 17.27 -2.36 -5.71
N LYS A 61 16.17 -2.29 -4.94
CA LYS A 61 15.94 -3.03 -3.67
C LYS A 61 16.99 -2.77 -2.58
N ASN A 62 17.78 -1.71 -2.72
CA ASN A 62 18.78 -1.27 -1.76
C ASN A 62 18.69 0.26 -1.69
N GLY A 63 19.79 1.00 -1.70
CA GLY A 63 19.77 2.47 -1.54
C GLY A 63 19.37 3.30 -2.75
N GLY A 64 19.17 2.71 -3.93
CA GLY A 64 19.08 3.46 -5.19
C GLY A 64 17.68 3.51 -5.77
N PHE A 65 17.30 4.69 -6.25
CA PHE A 65 16.11 4.87 -7.08
C PHE A 65 16.35 5.85 -8.23
N TYR A 66 15.76 5.57 -9.38
CA TYR A 66 15.64 6.52 -10.47
C TYR A 66 14.21 7.09 -10.47
N TYR A 67 14.09 8.42 -10.65
CA TYR A 67 12.82 9.14 -10.70
C TYR A 67 12.78 10.04 -11.94
N GLY A 68 11.69 9.98 -12.72
CA GLY A 68 11.56 10.83 -13.89
C GLY A 68 10.13 11.02 -14.38
N MET A 69 10.02 11.78 -15.47
CA MET A 69 8.77 12.06 -16.18
C MET A 69 8.78 11.41 -17.57
N THR A 70 7.67 10.79 -17.95
CA THR A 70 7.60 9.97 -19.17
C THR A 70 7.87 10.75 -20.45
N SER A 71 7.31 11.97 -20.55
CA SER A 71 7.24 12.76 -21.79
C SER A 71 7.85 14.15 -21.63
N THR A 72 8.52 14.42 -20.50
CA THR A 72 9.12 15.72 -20.18
C THR A 72 10.63 15.59 -20.13
N ASP A 73 11.31 16.41 -20.94
CA ASP A 73 12.73 16.68 -20.82
C ASP A 73 12.97 17.73 -19.73
N ASP A 74 14.08 17.64 -19.00
CA ASP A 74 14.54 18.69 -18.08
C ASP A 74 13.47 19.12 -17.05
N TRP A 75 12.77 18.14 -16.46
CA TRP A 75 11.59 18.36 -15.60
C TRP A 75 11.82 19.33 -14.42
N GLY A 76 13.06 19.47 -13.95
CA GLY A 76 13.45 20.52 -13.00
C GLY A 76 13.11 20.23 -11.54
N ASP A 77 12.53 19.07 -11.23
CA ASP A 77 12.38 18.60 -9.85
C ASP A 77 13.75 18.28 -9.24
N TRP A 78 13.92 18.62 -7.96
CA TRP A 78 15.19 18.42 -7.26
C TRP A 78 15.61 16.96 -7.20
N TYR A 79 14.65 16.04 -7.06
CA TYR A 79 14.90 14.60 -6.93
C TYR A 79 14.86 13.86 -8.26
N ALA A 80 14.62 14.54 -9.38
CA ALA A 80 14.68 13.93 -10.69
C ALA A 80 16.06 13.33 -10.96
N GLY A 81 16.07 12.20 -11.66
CA GLY A 81 17.25 11.45 -12.06
C GLY A 81 17.58 10.30 -11.12
N TRP A 82 18.86 10.00 -10.96
CA TRP A 82 19.32 8.88 -10.15
C TRP A 82 19.76 9.34 -8.78
N ASN A 83 19.21 8.72 -7.74
CA ASN A 83 19.50 8.99 -6.35
C ASN A 83 19.97 7.69 -5.69
N ILE A 84 21.00 7.77 -4.85
CA ILE A 84 21.56 6.62 -4.15
C ILE A 84 21.90 7.04 -2.72
N TYR A 85 21.35 6.31 -1.73
CA TYR A 85 21.53 6.58 -0.30
C TYR A 85 21.21 8.04 0.07
N ALA A 86 20.04 8.52 -0.38
CA ALA A 86 19.55 9.90 -0.21
C ALA A 86 20.44 11.00 -0.84
N LYS A 87 21.43 10.63 -1.65
CA LYS A 87 22.27 11.57 -2.41
C LYS A 87 21.86 11.62 -3.87
N ARG A 88 21.80 12.81 -4.44
CA ARG A 88 21.49 13.03 -5.85
C ARG A 88 22.74 12.85 -6.70
N ILE A 89 22.72 11.81 -7.55
CA ILE A 89 23.86 11.43 -8.38
C ILE A 89 23.89 12.26 -9.67
N PHE A 90 22.79 12.26 -10.44
CA PHE A 90 22.62 13.10 -11.63
C PHE A 90 21.13 13.36 -11.88
N ALA A 91 20.81 14.41 -12.66
CA ALA A 91 19.45 14.91 -12.83
C ALA A 91 18.68 14.25 -13.96
N ASP A 92 19.33 14.01 -15.10
CA ASP A 92 18.71 13.35 -16.26
C ASP A 92 19.76 12.93 -17.31
N TYR A 93 19.30 12.45 -18.48
CA TYR A 93 20.12 12.25 -19.66
C TYR A 93 19.36 12.58 -20.96
N ARG A 94 20.12 12.85 -22.03
CA ARG A 94 19.60 13.10 -23.37
C ARG A 94 20.22 12.13 -24.39
N LEU A 95 19.42 11.75 -25.37
CA LEU A 95 19.81 10.83 -26.45
C LEU A 95 19.74 11.51 -27.81
N TYR A 96 20.60 11.08 -28.72
CA TYR A 96 20.68 11.63 -30.08
C TYR A 96 20.91 10.51 -31.10
N VAL A 97 20.44 10.73 -32.34
CA VAL A 97 20.73 9.91 -33.52
C VAL A 97 21.33 10.80 -34.59
N ASP A 98 22.55 10.49 -35.05
CA ASP A 98 23.32 11.31 -36.01
C ASP A 98 23.36 12.81 -35.64
N GLY A 99 23.47 13.11 -34.35
CA GLY A 99 23.52 14.48 -33.81
C GLY A 99 22.16 15.15 -33.59
N GLU A 100 21.05 14.54 -34.00
CA GLU A 100 19.69 15.06 -33.77
C GLU A 100 19.13 14.56 -32.44
N ARG A 101 18.63 15.49 -31.59
CA ARG A 101 18.10 15.17 -30.26
C ARG A 101 16.78 14.40 -30.36
N LEU A 102 16.68 13.32 -29.60
CA LEU A 102 15.43 12.61 -29.36
C LEU A 102 14.66 13.30 -28.21
N LEU A 103 13.64 14.08 -28.56
CA LEU A 103 12.78 14.78 -27.60
C LEU A 103 11.70 13.85 -27.06
N ARG A 104 11.52 13.77 -25.73
CA ARG A 104 10.60 12.84 -25.08
C ARG A 104 9.14 13.15 -25.37
N GLU A 105 8.81 14.42 -25.58
CA GLU A 105 7.46 14.86 -25.98
C GLU A 105 7.03 14.26 -27.34
N ASN A 106 7.99 13.90 -28.19
CA ASN A 106 7.73 13.28 -29.50
C ASN A 106 7.72 11.75 -29.44
N ALA A 107 7.91 11.16 -28.25
CA ALA A 107 8.00 9.71 -28.09
C ALA A 107 6.68 9.11 -27.62
N ARG A 108 6.27 8.01 -28.25
CA ARG A 108 5.24 7.15 -27.66
C ARG A 108 5.85 6.35 -26.52
N THR A 109 5.51 6.71 -25.30
CA THR A 109 6.10 6.14 -24.08
C THR A 109 5.21 5.07 -23.46
N SER A 110 5.79 3.94 -23.06
CA SER A 110 5.13 2.89 -22.28
C SER A 110 5.97 2.53 -21.06
N VAL A 111 5.33 2.50 -19.90
CA VAL A 111 5.97 2.16 -18.63
C VAL A 111 5.57 0.74 -18.25
N TYR A 112 6.56 -0.10 -17.98
CA TYR A 112 6.39 -1.46 -17.44
C TYR A 112 6.99 -1.51 -16.03
N PRO A 113 6.64 -2.51 -15.21
CA PRO A 113 7.17 -2.62 -13.84
C PRO A 113 8.70 -2.70 -13.75
N ASP A 114 9.35 -3.25 -14.79
CA ASP A 114 10.79 -3.52 -14.84
C ASP A 114 11.57 -2.57 -15.77
N LYS A 115 10.88 -1.84 -16.67
CA LYS A 115 11.50 -1.01 -17.72
C LYS A 115 10.58 0.07 -18.26
N LEU A 116 11.17 1.09 -18.85
CA LEU A 116 10.51 2.12 -19.64
C LEU A 116 10.87 1.92 -21.11
N VAL A 117 9.89 2.05 -22.01
CA VAL A 117 10.11 2.01 -23.46
C VAL A 117 9.62 3.31 -24.08
N ARG A 118 10.50 4.03 -24.80
CA ARG A 118 10.13 5.21 -25.59
C ARG A 118 10.36 4.92 -27.07
N ARG A 119 9.32 5.10 -27.89
CA ARG A 119 9.39 4.91 -29.34
C ARG A 119 9.37 6.27 -30.01
N TYR A 120 10.53 6.67 -30.54
CA TYR A 120 10.71 7.85 -31.38
C TYR A 120 10.55 7.47 -32.85
N GLU A 121 10.50 8.47 -33.74
CA GLU A 121 10.51 8.23 -35.19
C GLU A 121 11.79 7.50 -35.65
N LYS A 122 12.94 7.88 -35.07
CA LYS A 122 14.27 7.42 -35.50
C LYS A 122 14.89 6.32 -34.63
N ALA A 123 14.29 5.95 -33.51
CA ALA A 123 14.86 4.95 -32.60
C ALA A 123 13.83 4.45 -31.57
N VAL A 124 14.12 3.31 -30.96
CA VAL A 124 13.43 2.82 -29.77
C VAL A 124 14.41 2.78 -28.61
N GLU A 125 14.10 3.52 -27.55
CA GLU A 125 14.81 3.52 -26.29
C GLU A 125 14.16 2.51 -25.34
N THR A 126 14.96 1.67 -24.68
CA THR A 126 14.55 0.94 -23.48
C THR A 126 15.44 1.35 -22.31
N PHE A 127 14.85 1.87 -21.25
CA PHE A 127 15.53 2.24 -20.02
C PHE A 127 15.15 1.29 -18.88
N CYS A 128 16.14 0.74 -18.20
CA CYS A 128 15.95 -0.04 -16.98
C CYS A 128 17.21 0.02 -16.10
N LEU A 129 17.14 -0.61 -14.93
CA LEU A 129 18.27 -0.78 -14.02
C LEU A 129 18.34 -2.23 -13.55
N VAL A 130 19.48 -2.64 -13.02
CA VAL A 130 19.66 -3.94 -12.35
C VAL A 130 19.66 -3.75 -10.82
N ASP A 131 19.34 -4.80 -10.07
CA ASP A 131 19.32 -4.72 -8.59
C ASP A 131 20.74 -4.55 -8.02
N GLU A 132 21.70 -5.25 -8.61
CA GLU A 132 23.12 -5.15 -8.26
C GLU A 132 23.99 -5.56 -9.48
N PRO A 133 25.11 -4.86 -9.78
CA PRO A 133 25.66 -3.67 -9.12
C PRO A 133 24.85 -2.39 -9.42
N LYS A 134 25.25 -1.22 -8.88
CA LYS A 134 24.61 0.07 -9.19
C LYS A 134 24.85 0.44 -10.66
N LEU A 135 23.92 0.06 -11.52
CA LEU A 135 24.03 0.24 -12.96
C LEU A 135 22.66 0.49 -13.61
N LEU A 136 22.60 1.56 -14.41
CA LEU A 136 21.49 1.85 -15.31
C LEU A 136 21.85 1.39 -16.73
N TYR A 137 20.85 0.92 -17.45
CA TYR A 137 20.97 0.45 -18.82
C TYR A 137 20.02 1.21 -19.74
N VAL A 138 20.58 1.83 -20.78
CA VAL A 138 19.84 2.49 -21.85
C VAL A 138 20.13 1.78 -23.16
N ARG A 139 19.19 0.97 -23.63
CA ARG A 139 19.26 0.27 -24.92
C ARG A 139 18.70 1.14 -26.03
N MET A 140 19.37 1.12 -27.19
CA MET A 140 18.95 1.81 -28.40
C MET A 140 18.75 0.81 -29.54
N ASP A 141 17.49 0.54 -29.88
CA ASP A 141 17.08 -0.38 -30.94
C ASP A 141 16.46 0.37 -32.13
N SER A 142 16.31 -0.33 -33.26
CA SER A 142 15.59 0.17 -34.46
C SER A 142 16.06 1.55 -34.91
N VAL A 143 17.36 1.84 -34.75
CA VAL A 143 17.92 3.17 -35.02
C VAL A 143 18.02 3.43 -36.52
N GLN A 144 17.41 4.51 -36.97
CA GLN A 144 17.51 5.03 -38.34
C GLN A 144 18.64 6.07 -38.44
N GLY A 145 19.87 5.59 -38.36
CA GLY A 145 21.08 6.42 -38.39
C GLY A 145 22.35 5.60 -38.35
N LYS A 146 23.50 6.26 -38.25
CA LYS A 146 24.83 5.60 -38.18
C LYS A 146 25.42 5.64 -36.78
N GLN A 147 25.11 6.70 -36.02
CA GLN A 147 25.66 6.95 -34.70
C GLN A 147 24.54 7.27 -33.71
N ILE A 148 24.79 6.91 -32.45
CA ILE A 148 23.98 7.31 -31.30
C ILE A 148 24.86 8.08 -30.32
N SER A 149 24.25 9.02 -29.61
CA SER A 149 24.97 9.80 -28.60
C SER A 149 24.21 9.91 -27.29
N PHE A 150 24.97 10.02 -26.20
CA PHE A 150 24.48 10.19 -24.84
C PHE A 150 25.07 11.45 -24.21
N MET A 151 24.24 12.24 -23.56
CA MET A 151 24.66 13.40 -22.77
C MET A 151 24.07 13.27 -21.36
N LEU A 152 24.95 13.29 -20.36
CA LEU A 152 24.56 13.29 -18.95
C LEU A 152 24.14 14.71 -18.52
N MET A 153 23.04 14.84 -17.78
CA MET A 153 22.51 16.11 -17.31
C MET A 153 22.56 16.20 -15.79
N GLY A 154 22.82 17.40 -15.28
CA GLY A 154 22.74 17.73 -13.87
C GLY A 154 23.89 18.61 -13.41
N GLU A 155 23.60 19.56 -12.52
CA GLU A 155 24.62 20.42 -11.92
C GLU A 155 25.47 19.69 -10.87
N ASN A 156 25.04 18.50 -10.44
CA ASN A 156 25.73 17.66 -9.45
C ASN A 156 26.86 16.81 -10.03
N VAL A 157 27.08 16.84 -11.34
CA VAL A 157 28.16 16.12 -12.01
C VAL A 157 29.18 17.08 -12.60
N VAL A 158 30.47 16.81 -12.38
CA VAL A 158 31.60 17.65 -12.80
C VAL A 158 32.77 16.81 -13.32
N ASP A 159 33.81 17.47 -13.81
CA ASP A 159 35.11 16.87 -14.16
C ASP A 159 35.02 15.69 -15.14
N ALA A 160 34.21 15.85 -16.19
CA ALA A 160 34.05 14.87 -17.24
C ALA A 160 35.40 14.59 -17.93
N ARG A 161 35.87 13.34 -17.87
CA ARG A 161 37.14 12.92 -18.47
C ARG A 161 37.02 11.58 -19.16
N LYS A 162 37.72 11.43 -20.28
CA LYS A 162 37.80 10.15 -21.01
C LYS A 162 38.71 9.18 -20.26
N ASP A 163 38.25 7.95 -20.06
CA ASP A 163 38.99 6.82 -19.52
C ASP A 163 38.81 5.61 -20.46
N GLY A 164 39.78 5.40 -21.35
CA GLY A 164 39.69 4.40 -22.42
C GLY A 164 38.47 4.60 -23.33
N ASN A 165 37.63 3.58 -23.41
CA ASN A 165 36.36 3.56 -24.16
C ASN A 165 35.15 3.97 -23.28
N SER A 166 35.38 4.78 -22.25
CA SER A 166 34.35 5.29 -21.36
C SER A 166 34.62 6.73 -20.94
N VAL A 167 33.65 7.37 -20.30
CA VAL A 167 33.78 8.69 -19.69
C VAL A 167 33.44 8.60 -18.22
N LEU A 168 34.26 9.23 -17.39
CA LEU A 168 34.06 9.37 -15.95
C LEU A 168 33.58 10.78 -15.62
N TYR A 169 32.63 10.86 -14.70
CA TYR A 169 32.17 12.10 -14.08
C TYR A 169 32.31 11.98 -12.57
N THR A 170 32.74 13.06 -11.91
CA THR A 170 32.78 13.15 -10.45
C THR A 170 31.44 13.67 -9.94
N THR A 171 30.94 13.12 -8.84
CA THR A 171 29.68 13.57 -8.24
C THR A 171 29.93 14.50 -7.06
N LYS A 172 29.18 15.61 -6.98
CA LYS A 172 29.37 16.62 -5.92
C LYS A 172 28.98 16.11 -4.53
N GLU A 173 27.92 15.32 -4.44
CA GLU A 173 27.39 14.80 -3.16
C GLU A 173 28.07 13.49 -2.71
N SER A 174 28.86 12.86 -3.59
CA SER A 174 29.64 11.65 -3.30
C SER A 174 30.99 11.72 -4.03
N PRO A 175 31.90 12.64 -3.62
CA PRO A 175 33.17 12.89 -4.29
C PRO A 175 34.14 11.69 -4.29
N GLU A 176 33.90 10.70 -3.41
CA GLU A 176 34.59 9.43 -3.36
C GLU A 176 34.20 8.45 -4.50
N ASN A 177 33.09 8.71 -5.18
CA ASN A 177 32.53 7.88 -6.25
C ASN A 177 32.50 8.63 -7.58
N VAL A 178 32.45 7.87 -8.67
CA VAL A 178 32.32 8.35 -10.04
C VAL A 178 31.09 7.76 -10.72
N ILE A 179 30.60 8.46 -11.73
CA ILE A 179 29.70 7.90 -12.74
C ILE A 179 30.55 7.51 -13.94
N ARG A 180 30.52 6.24 -14.33
CA ARG A 180 31.16 5.73 -15.55
C ARG A 180 30.11 5.48 -16.61
N ILE A 181 30.26 6.12 -17.76
CA ILE A 181 29.41 5.90 -18.93
C ILE A 181 30.21 5.23 -20.03
N ALA A 182 29.74 4.08 -20.50
CA ALA A 182 30.39 3.31 -21.56
C ALA A 182 29.35 2.75 -22.56
N PRO A 183 29.74 2.49 -23.82
CA PRO A 183 28.88 1.76 -24.73
C PRO A 183 28.66 0.32 -24.25
N VAL A 184 27.50 -0.24 -24.57
CA VAL A 184 27.13 -1.61 -24.19
C VAL A 184 28.09 -2.60 -24.84
N ALA A 185 28.15 -2.63 -26.18
CA ALA A 185 29.21 -3.35 -26.88
C ALA A 185 30.53 -2.54 -26.81
N GLU A 186 31.63 -3.23 -26.56
CA GLU A 186 32.93 -2.57 -26.46
C GLU A 186 33.36 -2.00 -27.81
N THR A 187 33.42 -0.68 -27.89
CA THR A 187 33.80 0.06 -29.10
C THR A 187 34.45 1.39 -28.75
N GLY A 188 35.16 1.98 -29.71
CA GLY A 188 35.77 3.30 -29.55
C GLY A 188 34.71 4.39 -29.36
N ILE A 189 35.01 5.37 -28.50
CA ILE A 189 34.12 6.51 -28.24
C ILE A 189 34.72 7.82 -28.76
N GLU A 190 33.86 8.67 -29.30
CA GLU A 190 34.12 10.10 -29.47
C GLU A 190 33.51 10.86 -28.30
N PHE A 191 34.26 11.81 -27.72
CA PHE A 191 33.79 12.62 -26.59
C PHE A 191 34.16 14.08 -26.81
N ALA A 192 33.14 14.92 -27.02
CA ALA A 192 33.27 16.36 -27.22
C ALA A 192 32.01 17.05 -26.67
N ASP A 193 32.15 18.23 -26.05
CA ASP A 193 31.02 19.02 -25.52
C ASP A 193 30.07 18.24 -24.60
N ASN A 194 30.62 17.37 -23.75
CA ASN A 194 29.89 16.44 -22.86
C ASN A 194 28.99 15.43 -23.58
N LEU A 195 29.17 15.25 -24.89
CA LEU A 195 28.44 14.29 -25.71
C LEU A 195 29.33 13.08 -25.99
N ILE A 196 28.85 11.90 -25.60
CA ILE A 196 29.50 10.61 -25.86
C ILE A 196 28.87 10.01 -27.10
N THR A 197 29.63 9.86 -28.19
CA THR A 197 29.14 9.38 -29.48
C THR A 197 29.78 8.06 -29.87
N VAL A 198 28.95 7.11 -30.31
CA VAL A 198 29.34 5.73 -30.66
C VAL A 198 28.56 5.24 -31.90
N PRO A 199 29.06 4.24 -32.65
CA PRO A 199 28.30 3.64 -33.74
C PRO A 199 27.04 2.94 -33.23
N VAL A 200 25.98 2.84 -34.05
CA VAL A 200 24.73 2.13 -33.70
C VAL A 200 24.96 0.68 -33.25
N ALA A 201 25.99 0.01 -33.79
CA ALA A 201 26.39 -1.34 -33.38
C ALA A 201 26.78 -1.45 -31.89
N ALA A 202 27.01 -0.33 -31.20
CA ALA A 202 27.21 -0.29 -29.75
C ALA A 202 25.98 -0.76 -28.97
N GLY A 203 24.76 -0.61 -29.53
CA GLY A 203 23.50 -1.08 -28.94
C GLY A 203 22.95 -0.23 -27.78
N GLY A 204 23.66 0.80 -27.33
CA GLY A 204 23.23 1.69 -26.25
C GLY A 204 24.35 2.06 -25.28
N PHE A 205 23.97 2.47 -24.06
CA PHE A 205 24.86 2.97 -23.02
C PHE A 205 24.61 2.28 -21.68
N LEU A 206 25.69 2.08 -20.94
CA LEU A 206 25.73 1.62 -19.56
C LEU A 206 26.21 2.75 -18.67
N ILE A 207 25.53 2.99 -17.55
CA ILE A 207 25.84 4.05 -16.59
C ILE A 207 26.04 3.40 -15.23
N ALA A 208 27.28 3.27 -14.78
CA ALA A 208 27.64 2.64 -13.50
C ALA A 208 28.04 3.70 -12.46
N PHE A 209 27.72 3.45 -11.20
CA PHE A 209 28.11 4.30 -10.07
C PHE A 209 28.88 3.51 -9.01
N GLY A 210 29.95 4.10 -8.48
CA GLY A 210 30.79 3.52 -7.44
C GLY A 210 32.20 4.11 -7.50
N THR A 211 33.19 3.46 -6.89
CA THR A 211 34.58 3.87 -7.09
C THR A 211 34.98 3.69 -8.57
N GLU A 212 36.12 4.25 -8.98
CA GLU A 212 36.60 4.05 -10.37
C GLU A 212 36.75 2.57 -10.74
N GLU A 213 37.11 1.73 -9.76
CA GLU A 213 37.26 0.29 -9.92
C GLU A 213 35.90 -0.42 -9.91
N ASP A 214 35.02 -0.14 -8.93
CA ASP A 214 33.69 -0.76 -8.88
C ASP A 214 32.87 -0.45 -10.13
N SER A 215 32.93 0.82 -10.59
CA SER A 215 32.24 1.24 -11.81
C SER A 215 32.79 0.53 -13.05
N ARG A 216 34.10 0.27 -13.13
CA ARG A 216 34.71 -0.50 -14.23
C ARG A 216 34.26 -1.96 -14.19
N GLN A 217 34.30 -2.59 -13.01
CA GLN A 217 33.86 -3.96 -12.80
C GLN A 217 32.38 -4.14 -13.13
N ALA A 218 31.53 -3.16 -12.80
CA ALA A 218 30.11 -3.18 -13.14
C ALA A 218 29.88 -3.20 -14.66
N ILE A 219 30.60 -2.38 -15.42
CA ILE A 219 30.53 -2.36 -16.89
C ILE A 219 31.02 -3.68 -17.49
N ASP A 220 32.18 -4.16 -17.04
CA ASP A 220 32.78 -5.41 -17.55
C ASP A 220 31.93 -6.63 -17.17
N GLY A 221 31.32 -6.61 -15.99
CA GLY A 221 30.38 -7.62 -15.53
C GLY A 221 29.11 -7.62 -16.37
N PHE A 222 28.53 -6.45 -16.67
CA PHE A 222 27.33 -6.37 -17.51
C PHE A 222 27.58 -6.91 -18.93
N ARG A 223 28.76 -6.67 -19.51
CA ARG A 223 29.10 -7.24 -20.82
C ARG A 223 29.15 -8.76 -20.84
N LYS A 224 29.42 -9.39 -19.68
CA LYS A 224 29.50 -10.85 -19.52
C LYS A 224 28.16 -11.46 -19.11
N GLU A 225 27.43 -10.80 -18.21
CA GLU A 225 26.27 -11.35 -17.50
C GLU A 225 25.04 -10.43 -17.48
N GLY A 226 25.04 -9.32 -18.21
CA GLY A 226 23.98 -8.30 -18.15
C GLY A 226 22.58 -8.83 -18.44
N GLU A 227 22.44 -9.69 -19.45
CA GLU A 227 21.15 -10.35 -19.75
C GLU A 227 20.65 -11.22 -18.58
N LYS A 228 21.57 -11.87 -17.86
CA LYS A 228 21.24 -12.65 -16.66
C LYS A 228 20.82 -11.74 -15.50
N TRP A 229 21.45 -10.59 -15.32
CA TRP A 229 21.06 -9.61 -14.29
C TRP A 229 19.68 -9.00 -14.57
N LEU A 230 19.42 -8.63 -15.82
CA LEU A 230 18.11 -8.13 -16.27
C LEU A 230 17.02 -9.20 -16.13
N ALA A 231 17.32 -10.44 -16.51
CA ALA A 231 16.41 -11.57 -16.35
C ALA A 231 16.14 -11.87 -14.86
N ALA A 232 17.16 -11.83 -14.00
CA ALA A 232 17.00 -12.04 -12.56
C ALA A 232 16.08 -10.99 -11.92
N ARG A 233 16.26 -9.70 -12.26
CA ARG A 233 15.34 -8.64 -11.82
C ARG A 233 13.92 -8.88 -12.32
N SER A 234 13.76 -9.16 -13.61
CA SER A 234 12.45 -9.40 -14.23
C SER A 234 11.74 -10.60 -13.59
N GLN A 235 12.47 -11.68 -13.34
CA GLN A 235 11.98 -12.88 -12.70
C GLN A 235 11.60 -12.63 -11.23
N ARG A 236 12.38 -11.83 -10.48
CA ARG A 236 12.02 -11.45 -9.11
C ARG A 236 10.71 -10.68 -9.06
N ILE A 237 10.52 -9.70 -9.95
CA ILE A 237 9.29 -8.92 -10.05
C ILE A 237 8.12 -9.82 -10.48
N GLN A 238 8.31 -10.67 -11.49
CA GLN A 238 7.30 -11.63 -11.95
C GLN A 238 6.91 -12.63 -10.86
N SER A 239 7.87 -13.11 -10.08
CA SER A 239 7.64 -14.05 -8.98
C SER A 239 6.60 -13.51 -7.99
N LEU A 240 6.59 -12.19 -7.73
CA LEU A 240 5.59 -11.60 -6.82
C LEU A 240 4.15 -11.73 -7.39
N LEU A 241 3.97 -11.60 -8.70
CA LEU A 241 2.70 -11.86 -9.39
C LEU A 241 2.34 -13.35 -9.37
N ASP A 242 3.34 -14.22 -9.57
CA ASP A 242 3.13 -15.67 -9.62
C ASP A 242 2.70 -16.26 -8.26
N HIS A 243 3.18 -15.66 -7.17
CA HIS A 243 2.78 -16.02 -5.80
C HIS A 243 1.46 -15.37 -5.35
N ASN A 244 1.05 -14.26 -5.98
CA ASN A 244 -0.18 -13.54 -5.66
C ASN A 244 -1.08 -13.33 -6.89
N PRO A 245 -1.43 -14.40 -7.61
CA PRO A 245 -2.21 -14.27 -8.83
C PRO A 245 -3.64 -13.88 -8.50
N LEU A 246 -4.19 -12.98 -9.31
CA LEU A 246 -5.57 -12.54 -9.26
C LEU A 246 -6.13 -12.48 -10.67
N LYS A 247 -7.25 -13.18 -10.89
CA LYS A 247 -8.09 -13.00 -12.06
C LYS A 247 -9.52 -12.74 -11.64
N THR A 248 -10.10 -11.67 -12.16
CA THR A 248 -11.51 -11.33 -11.94
C THR A 248 -12.24 -11.10 -13.25
N ASN A 249 -13.54 -10.81 -13.17
CA ASN A 249 -14.30 -10.29 -14.31
C ASN A 249 -14.04 -8.79 -14.59
N LEU A 250 -13.11 -8.15 -13.87
CA LEU A 250 -12.77 -6.74 -13.98
C LEU A 250 -11.26 -6.57 -14.25
N ASP A 251 -10.86 -6.51 -15.52
CA ASP A 251 -9.43 -6.41 -15.87
C ASP A 251 -8.73 -5.21 -15.22
N SER A 252 -9.43 -4.08 -15.05
CA SER A 252 -8.87 -2.90 -14.37
C SER A 252 -8.53 -3.16 -12.90
N LEU A 253 -9.27 -4.03 -12.22
CA LEU A 253 -8.96 -4.42 -10.85
C LEU A 253 -7.69 -5.29 -10.82
N ASP A 254 -7.63 -6.29 -11.70
CA ASP A 254 -6.48 -7.20 -11.81
C ASP A 254 -5.19 -6.41 -12.07
N HIS A 255 -5.21 -5.48 -13.04
CA HIS A 255 -4.04 -4.67 -13.41
C HIS A 255 -3.67 -3.66 -12.32
N ALA A 256 -4.66 -3.02 -11.67
CA ALA A 256 -4.37 -2.03 -10.63
C ALA A 256 -3.72 -2.66 -9.41
N LEU A 257 -4.23 -3.80 -8.93
CA LEU A 257 -3.65 -4.49 -7.78
C LEU A 257 -2.28 -5.06 -8.09
N ALA A 258 -2.06 -5.59 -9.29
CA ALA A 258 -0.73 -6.00 -9.74
C ALA A 258 0.25 -4.83 -9.72
N TRP A 259 -0.11 -3.68 -10.30
CA TRP A 259 0.73 -2.49 -10.29
C TRP A 259 1.04 -1.97 -8.89
N ILE A 260 0.00 -1.77 -8.05
CA ILE A 260 0.14 -1.26 -6.68
C ILE A 260 1.04 -2.17 -5.87
N MET A 261 0.87 -3.50 -5.98
CA MET A 261 1.75 -4.48 -5.32
C MET A 261 3.21 -4.35 -5.77
N LEU A 262 3.45 -4.28 -7.08
CA LEU A 262 4.82 -4.19 -7.62
C LEU A 262 5.49 -2.86 -7.28
N THR A 263 4.77 -1.73 -7.32
CA THR A 263 5.34 -0.42 -6.92
C THR A 263 5.54 -0.32 -5.43
N ASN A 264 4.70 -0.95 -4.61
CA ASN A 264 4.92 -1.03 -3.16
C ASN A 264 6.17 -1.87 -2.84
N ASP A 265 6.39 -2.98 -3.56
CA ASP A 265 7.62 -3.78 -3.42
C ASP A 265 8.89 -2.99 -3.73
N GLN A 266 8.82 -1.98 -4.61
CA GLN A 266 9.95 -1.09 -4.89
C GLN A 266 10.43 -0.35 -3.63
N LEU A 267 9.54 -0.08 -2.67
CA LEU A 267 9.89 0.64 -1.45
C LEU A 267 10.55 -0.26 -0.39
N ILE A 268 10.46 -1.59 -0.53
CA ILE A 268 11.15 -2.53 0.35
C ILE A 268 12.61 -2.61 -0.07
N THR A 269 13.50 -2.16 0.82
CA THR A 269 14.93 -2.05 0.54
C THR A 269 15.78 -2.68 1.64
N HIS A 270 16.97 -3.12 1.28
CA HIS A 270 17.94 -3.68 2.21
C HIS A 270 19.00 -2.64 2.58
N GLN A 271 18.90 -2.09 3.79
CA GLN A 271 19.82 -1.08 4.36
C GLN A 271 20.09 -1.38 5.84
N HIS A 272 21.11 -0.77 6.44
CA HIS A 272 21.39 -0.94 7.88
C HIS A 272 21.58 -2.41 8.34
N GLY A 273 21.97 -3.30 7.43
CA GLY A 273 22.19 -4.72 7.69
C GLY A 273 20.91 -5.58 7.74
N GLY A 274 19.79 -5.10 7.21
CA GLY A 274 18.56 -5.88 7.07
C GLY A 274 17.54 -5.21 6.13
N TYR A 275 16.36 -5.80 6.01
CA TYR A 275 15.24 -5.21 5.29
C TYR A 275 14.52 -4.14 6.10
N GLY A 276 14.09 -3.11 5.40
CA GLY A 276 13.13 -2.12 5.85
C GLY A 276 12.36 -1.60 4.64
N MET A 277 11.73 -0.45 4.80
CA MET A 277 10.92 0.13 3.75
C MET A 277 11.00 1.64 3.79
N TYR A 278 11.14 2.24 2.61
CA TYR A 278 11.01 3.68 2.43
C TYR A 278 9.56 4.09 2.68
N ALA A 279 9.36 5.17 3.44
CA ALA A 279 8.00 5.68 3.70
C ALA A 279 7.34 6.21 2.41
N GLY A 280 8.14 6.77 1.50
CA GLY A 280 7.68 7.15 0.18
C GLY A 280 8.71 7.90 -0.63
N LEU A 281 8.57 7.86 -1.96
CA LEU A 281 9.43 8.60 -2.90
C LEU A 281 8.80 9.96 -3.27
N PRO A 282 9.62 11.01 -3.46
CA PRO A 282 11.08 10.96 -3.49
C PRO A 282 11.76 11.33 -2.15
N TRP A 283 11.00 11.75 -1.13
CA TRP A 283 11.57 12.44 0.04
C TRP A 283 11.99 11.54 1.19
N PHE A 284 11.32 10.42 1.39
CA PHE A 284 11.45 9.61 2.61
C PHE A 284 12.10 8.26 2.32
N THR A 285 13.37 8.31 1.91
CA THR A 285 14.22 7.13 1.65
C THR A 285 14.92 6.58 2.90
N ASP A 286 14.32 6.79 4.06
CA ASP A 286 14.77 6.30 5.36
C ASP A 286 13.77 5.27 5.88
N PHE A 287 14.17 4.44 6.86
CA PHE A 287 13.26 3.52 7.53
C PHE A 287 12.50 4.23 8.65
N TRP A 288 11.24 4.56 8.38
CA TRP A 288 10.33 5.13 9.39
C TRP A 288 9.50 4.03 10.04
N GLY A 289 9.64 3.85 11.35
CA GLY A 289 9.01 2.77 12.10
C GLY A 289 7.49 2.82 12.02
N ARG A 290 6.86 3.97 12.28
CA ARG A 290 5.40 4.13 12.18
C ARG A 290 4.88 3.74 10.80
N ASP A 291 5.38 4.39 9.76
CA ASP A 291 5.00 4.18 8.36
C ASP A 291 5.18 2.72 7.98
N MET A 292 6.30 2.13 8.38
CA MET A 292 6.60 0.74 8.10
C MET A 292 5.60 -0.19 8.75
N PHE A 293 5.33 -0.06 10.05
CA PHE A 293 4.38 -0.92 10.75
C PHE A 293 2.94 -0.73 10.27
N ILE A 294 2.56 0.46 9.79
CA ILE A 294 1.27 0.66 9.12
C ILE A 294 1.23 -0.12 7.80
N SER A 295 2.30 -0.09 7.02
CA SER A 295 2.27 -0.68 5.68
C SER A 295 2.60 -2.18 5.65
N MET A 296 3.18 -2.75 6.71
CA MET A 296 3.55 -4.18 6.79
C MET A 296 2.42 -5.17 6.44
N PRO A 297 1.16 -5.00 6.93
CA PRO A 297 0.08 -5.93 6.60
C PRO A 297 -0.15 -6.06 5.10
N GLY A 298 -0.13 -4.96 4.35
CA GLY A 298 -0.31 -4.97 2.91
C GLY A 298 0.95 -5.32 2.13
N ALA A 299 2.12 -4.80 2.56
CA ALA A 299 3.37 -4.89 1.80
C ALA A 299 4.05 -6.26 1.84
N VAL A 300 3.96 -6.94 2.99
CA VAL A 300 4.73 -8.18 3.23
C VAL A 300 3.91 -9.32 3.80
N LEU A 301 2.83 -9.06 4.54
CA LEU A 301 1.97 -10.14 5.06
C LEU A 301 0.97 -10.63 4.00
N CYS A 302 0.16 -9.74 3.43
CA CYS A 302 -0.83 -10.10 2.41
C CYS A 302 -0.19 -10.62 1.11
N THR A 303 1.04 -10.17 0.79
CA THR A 303 1.77 -10.63 -0.40
C THR A 303 2.63 -11.88 -0.14
N GLY A 304 2.61 -12.42 1.08
CA GLY A 304 3.34 -13.64 1.42
C GLY A 304 4.87 -13.51 1.53
N GLN A 305 5.40 -12.30 1.69
CA GLN A 305 6.85 -12.05 1.84
C GLN A 305 7.28 -12.22 3.31
N PHE A 306 7.03 -13.41 3.86
CA PHE A 306 7.15 -13.66 5.31
C PHE A 306 8.59 -13.56 5.83
N ASP A 307 9.59 -14.02 5.07
CA ASP A 307 10.99 -13.89 5.46
C ASP A 307 11.41 -12.41 5.59
N THR A 308 10.97 -11.58 4.65
CA THR A 308 11.17 -10.12 4.70
C THR A 308 10.44 -9.52 5.89
N ALA A 309 9.21 -9.94 6.18
CA ALA A 309 8.45 -9.47 7.35
C ALA A 309 9.17 -9.80 8.67
N ARG A 310 9.69 -11.02 8.81
CA ARG A 310 10.48 -11.45 9.97
C ARG A 310 11.73 -10.59 10.14
N ASP A 311 12.49 -10.39 9.06
CA ASP A 311 13.73 -9.63 9.11
C ASP A 311 13.50 -8.15 9.44
N ILE A 312 12.42 -7.55 8.93
CA ILE A 312 11.98 -6.20 9.31
C ILE A 312 11.76 -6.10 10.83
N LEU A 313 10.96 -7.02 11.40
CA LEU A 313 10.66 -7.03 12.83
C LEU A 313 11.91 -7.25 13.69
N ALA A 314 12.75 -8.21 13.29
CA ALA A 314 14.01 -8.49 13.95
C ALA A 314 14.95 -7.27 13.89
N SER A 315 15.00 -6.57 12.75
CA SER A 315 15.85 -5.40 12.55
C SER A 315 15.45 -4.25 13.48
N PHE A 316 14.17 -3.93 13.59
CA PHE A 316 13.71 -2.89 14.51
C PHE A 316 13.86 -3.28 15.98
N ALA A 317 13.69 -4.57 16.31
CA ALA A 317 13.94 -5.07 17.66
C ALA A 317 15.41 -4.89 18.10
N ARG A 318 16.38 -5.09 17.19
CA ARG A 318 17.81 -4.85 17.48
C ARG A 318 18.12 -3.41 17.86
N TYR A 319 17.37 -2.46 17.32
CA TYR A 319 17.52 -1.03 17.59
C TYR A 319 16.52 -0.52 18.64
N GLN A 320 15.86 -1.39 19.41
CA GLN A 320 15.03 -0.95 20.53
C GLN A 320 15.89 -0.26 21.60
N ASP A 321 15.38 0.83 22.18
CA ASP A 321 16.07 1.52 23.27
C ASP A 321 16.01 0.69 24.57
N THR A 322 17.10 0.00 24.90
CA THR A 322 17.21 -0.81 26.11
C THR A 322 17.92 -0.11 27.27
N ILE A 323 18.25 1.19 27.13
CA ILE A 323 18.95 1.94 28.18
C ILE A 323 17.93 2.37 29.23
N SER A 324 17.95 1.75 30.41
CA SER A 324 16.91 1.92 31.43
C SER A 324 16.76 3.35 32.00
N THR A 325 17.80 4.19 31.84
CA THR A 325 17.79 5.61 32.21
C THR A 325 17.41 6.54 31.07
N SER A 326 17.22 6.00 29.85
CA SER A 326 16.82 6.78 28.68
C SER A 326 15.37 7.27 28.83
N PRO A 327 15.07 8.52 28.43
CA PRO A 327 13.70 9.01 28.38
C PRO A 327 12.85 8.32 27.32
N THR A 328 13.42 7.47 26.47
CA THR A 328 12.73 6.69 25.44
C THR A 328 12.84 5.19 25.66
N TYR A 329 13.23 4.75 26.87
CA TYR A 329 13.36 3.33 27.21
C TYR A 329 12.16 2.51 26.76
N GLY A 330 12.45 1.42 26.06
CA GLY A 330 11.52 0.44 25.51
C GLY A 330 10.90 0.80 24.16
N ARG A 331 11.11 2.01 23.64
CA ARG A 331 10.64 2.39 22.30
C ARG A 331 11.48 1.73 21.21
N VAL A 332 10.83 1.36 20.12
CA VAL A 332 11.51 1.05 18.86
C VAL A 332 11.73 2.33 18.04
N PRO A 333 12.70 2.35 17.10
CA PRO A 333 12.96 3.54 16.28
C PRO A 333 11.70 4.03 15.55
N ASN A 334 11.46 5.33 15.59
CA ASN A 334 10.56 6.00 14.65
C ASN A 334 11.28 6.31 13.34
N ARG A 335 12.58 6.62 13.38
CA ARG A 335 13.41 6.78 12.18
C ARG A 335 14.76 6.13 12.39
N LEU A 336 15.16 5.32 11.43
CA LEU A 336 16.49 4.75 11.28
C LEU A 336 17.04 5.21 9.94
N ASN A 337 18.11 6.01 9.98
CA ASN A 337 18.81 6.48 8.80
C ASN A 337 20.34 6.34 8.95
N LEU A 338 21.10 6.74 7.93
CA LEU A 338 22.56 6.58 7.92
C LEU A 338 23.29 7.45 8.97
N GLU A 339 22.61 8.45 9.52
CA GLU A 339 23.16 9.45 10.44
C GLU A 339 22.77 9.19 11.91
N GLY A 340 21.72 8.40 12.17
CA GLY A 340 21.31 8.06 13.53
C GLY A 340 19.90 7.49 13.66
N ILE A 341 19.44 7.46 14.91
CA ILE A 341 18.16 6.86 15.32
C ILE A 341 17.32 7.91 16.07
N LEU A 342 16.03 7.99 15.77
CA LEU A 342 15.06 8.82 16.50
C LEU A 342 13.92 7.97 17.07
N TYR A 343 13.50 8.26 18.31
CA TYR A 343 12.43 7.55 19.04
C TYR A 343 11.24 8.49 19.38
N ASN A 344 10.82 9.30 18.42
CA ASN A 344 9.85 10.39 18.58
C ASN A 344 8.42 10.02 18.14
N THR A 345 7.93 8.85 18.55
CA THR A 345 6.56 8.38 18.26
C THR A 345 5.95 7.70 19.48
N THR A 346 4.66 7.94 19.73
CA THR A 346 3.90 7.20 20.75
C THR A 346 3.22 5.95 20.18
N ASP A 347 2.78 5.99 18.92
CA ASP A 347 2.01 4.94 18.27
C ASP A 347 2.89 3.89 17.57
N GLY A 348 4.15 4.21 17.23
CA GLY A 348 5.05 3.27 16.55
C GLY A 348 5.39 2.01 17.37
N THR A 349 5.53 2.13 18.70
CA THR A 349 5.85 0.97 19.56
C THR A 349 4.65 0.02 19.76
N PRO A 350 3.43 0.51 20.01
CA PRO A 350 2.23 -0.32 19.92
C PRO A 350 2.09 -1.03 18.58
N ARG A 351 2.29 -0.32 17.47
CA ARG A 351 2.24 -0.91 16.12
C ARG A 351 3.27 -2.01 15.92
N PHE A 352 4.50 -1.85 16.42
CA PHE A 352 5.51 -2.92 16.39
C PHE A 352 4.99 -4.21 17.03
N VAL A 353 4.44 -4.15 18.24
CA VAL A 353 3.93 -5.34 18.94
C VAL A 353 2.72 -5.93 18.21
N MET A 354 1.86 -5.09 17.63
CA MET A 354 0.77 -5.55 16.77
C MET A 354 1.30 -6.31 15.55
N GLN A 355 2.31 -5.77 14.86
CA GLN A 355 2.88 -6.42 13.67
C GLN A 355 3.65 -7.70 14.00
N VAL A 356 4.26 -7.81 15.19
CA VAL A 356 4.78 -9.10 15.68
C VAL A 356 3.65 -10.13 15.79
N HIS A 357 2.52 -9.77 16.39
CA HIS A 357 1.39 -10.67 16.52
C HIS A 357 0.75 -11.02 15.17
N ASP A 358 0.58 -10.04 14.27
CA ASP A 358 0.03 -10.25 12.94
C ASP A 358 0.95 -11.15 12.09
N TYR A 359 2.26 -10.94 12.12
CA TYR A 359 3.24 -11.84 11.50
C TYR A 359 3.03 -13.28 11.97
N LEU A 360 2.91 -13.49 13.29
CA LEU A 360 2.72 -14.82 13.87
C LEU A 360 1.36 -15.42 13.49
N LYS A 361 0.31 -14.62 13.38
CA LYS A 361 -1.00 -15.06 12.89
C LYS A 361 -0.96 -15.47 11.42
N TYR A 362 -0.14 -14.81 10.59
CA TYR A 362 0.03 -15.18 9.18
C TYR A 362 0.93 -16.41 9.00
N THR A 363 2.00 -16.54 9.79
CA THR A 363 3.04 -17.55 9.55
C THR A 363 2.96 -18.79 10.44
N GLY A 364 2.45 -18.64 11.67
CA GLY A 364 2.58 -19.66 12.70
C GLY A 364 4.03 -19.90 13.13
N ASP A 365 4.95 -18.95 12.91
CA ASP A 365 6.37 -19.07 13.24
C ASP A 365 6.62 -18.98 14.76
N THR A 366 6.34 -20.10 15.42
CA THR A 366 6.48 -20.25 16.87
C THR A 366 7.93 -20.19 17.36
N ALA A 367 8.90 -20.43 16.47
CA ALA A 367 10.32 -20.29 16.80
C ALA A 367 10.68 -18.81 16.99
N PHE A 368 10.19 -17.93 16.10
CA PHE A 368 10.41 -16.50 16.19
C PHE A 368 9.78 -15.86 17.43
N VAL A 369 8.67 -16.40 17.97
CA VAL A 369 8.07 -15.90 19.22
C VAL A 369 9.11 -15.84 20.35
N LYS A 370 9.95 -16.87 20.48
CA LYS A 370 10.97 -16.94 21.53
C LYS A 370 12.06 -15.90 21.32
N GLU A 371 12.40 -15.61 20.07
CA GLU A 371 13.40 -14.62 19.67
C GLU A 371 12.90 -13.19 19.98
N ILE A 372 11.65 -12.88 19.62
CA ILE A 372 11.10 -11.52 19.66
C ILE A 372 10.42 -11.15 20.98
N TYR A 373 9.98 -12.13 21.78
CA TYR A 373 9.27 -11.90 23.05
C TYR A 373 10.01 -10.97 24.03
N PRO A 374 11.34 -11.04 24.20
CA PRO A 374 12.07 -10.09 25.06
C PRO A 374 11.81 -8.63 24.67
N SER A 375 11.79 -8.31 23.38
CA SER A 375 11.53 -6.95 22.90
C SER A 375 10.07 -6.54 23.10
N VAL A 376 9.12 -7.46 22.90
CA VAL A 376 7.69 -7.24 23.21
C VAL A 376 7.50 -6.94 24.70
N LYS A 377 8.18 -7.71 25.57
CA LYS A 377 8.13 -7.51 27.02
C LYS A 377 8.70 -6.15 27.42
N ILE A 378 9.88 -5.78 26.91
CA ILE A 378 10.50 -4.48 27.19
C ILE A 378 9.59 -3.34 26.73
N ALA A 379 9.05 -3.41 25.51
CA ALA A 379 8.15 -2.40 24.96
C ALA A 379 6.90 -2.21 25.83
N THR A 380 6.28 -3.32 26.23
CA THR A 380 5.01 -3.31 26.97
C THR A 380 5.21 -2.90 28.43
N ASP A 381 6.23 -3.43 29.10
CA ASP A 381 6.55 -3.07 30.49
C ASP A 381 7.00 -1.62 30.63
N ALA A 382 7.79 -1.12 29.67
CA ALA A 382 8.20 0.28 29.66
C ALA A 382 7.01 1.22 29.44
N SER A 383 6.15 0.92 28.47
CA SER A 383 4.96 1.73 28.16
C SER A 383 3.99 1.78 29.35
N LEU A 384 3.77 0.63 30.00
CA LEU A 384 2.94 0.53 31.20
C LEU A 384 3.51 1.33 32.38
N ARG A 385 4.85 1.32 32.57
CA ARG A 385 5.50 1.97 33.70
C ARG A 385 5.69 3.47 33.53
N LEU A 386 6.03 3.92 32.32
CA LEU A 386 6.52 5.27 32.07
C LEU A 386 5.48 6.20 31.47
N TYR A 387 4.51 5.66 30.71
CA TYR A 387 3.61 6.47 29.89
C TYR A 387 2.14 6.15 30.13
N THR A 388 1.79 5.25 31.06
CA THR A 388 0.39 4.91 31.33
C THR A 388 -0.11 5.60 32.59
N ASP A 389 -1.29 6.21 32.52
CA ASP A 389 -1.90 6.90 33.65
C ASP A 389 -2.76 5.98 34.54
N GLU A 390 -3.41 6.57 35.56
CA GLU A 390 -4.28 5.85 36.48
C GLU A 390 -5.63 5.40 35.89
N LYS A 391 -5.96 5.75 34.66
CA LYS A 391 -7.11 5.19 33.95
C LYS A 391 -6.70 4.07 32.99
N GLY A 392 -5.40 3.83 32.85
CA GLY A 392 -4.85 2.82 31.95
C GLY A 392 -4.55 3.37 30.55
N TYR A 393 -4.69 4.68 30.32
CA TYR A 393 -4.44 5.30 29.01
C TYR A 393 -2.97 5.55 28.78
N LEU A 394 -2.52 5.34 27.55
CA LEU A 394 -1.19 5.71 27.08
C LEU A 394 -1.15 7.21 26.82
N THR A 395 -0.31 7.91 27.56
CA THR A 395 -0.12 9.36 27.51
C THR A 395 0.99 9.76 26.54
N HIS A 396 0.84 10.91 25.90
CA HIS A 396 1.80 11.43 24.92
C HIS A 396 1.75 12.97 24.81
N ALA A 397 2.66 13.56 24.04
CA ALA A 397 2.56 14.96 23.66
C ALA A 397 1.72 15.14 22.37
N ASP A 398 1.26 16.37 22.12
CA ASP A 398 0.34 16.72 21.04
C ASP A 398 0.71 16.13 19.67
N ALA A 399 1.98 16.24 19.28
CA ALA A 399 2.47 15.80 17.96
C ALA A 399 3.45 14.63 18.08
N ASP A 400 3.05 13.63 18.88
CA ASP A 400 3.69 12.30 18.96
C ASP A 400 2.84 11.20 18.28
N THR A 401 1.63 11.54 17.80
CA THR A 401 0.73 10.64 17.05
C THR A 401 1.07 10.63 15.56
N TRP A 402 0.32 9.91 14.71
CA TRP A 402 0.49 10.02 13.25
C TRP A 402 0.21 11.42 12.70
N MET A 403 -0.50 12.26 13.46
CA MET A 403 -0.69 13.68 13.17
C MET A 403 0.46 14.51 13.78
N ASP A 404 1.68 14.39 13.25
CA ASP A 404 2.92 14.88 13.86
C ASP A 404 3.52 16.15 13.26
N ALA A 405 2.80 16.81 12.34
CA ALA A 405 3.24 18.08 11.76
C ALA A 405 3.56 19.13 12.84
N LYS A 406 4.79 19.66 12.78
CA LYS A 406 5.28 20.72 13.68
C LYS A 406 5.88 21.86 12.88
N ARG A 407 5.33 23.07 13.02
CA ARG A 407 6.01 24.28 12.52
C ARG A 407 7.34 24.46 13.26
N GLN A 408 8.41 24.63 12.49
CA GLN A 408 9.78 24.79 12.99
C GLN A 408 10.24 23.67 13.93
N SER A 409 9.67 22.46 13.76
CA SER A 409 9.92 21.33 14.65
C SER A 409 9.52 21.57 16.12
N LYS A 410 8.72 22.62 16.40
CA LYS A 410 8.37 23.03 17.78
C LYS A 410 6.88 23.12 18.03
N TYR A 411 6.11 23.75 17.15
CA TYR A 411 4.70 24.04 17.40
C TYR A 411 3.80 23.04 16.70
N PRO A 412 3.02 22.21 17.43
CA PRO A 412 2.11 21.25 16.81
C PRO A 412 1.06 21.98 15.96
N CYS A 413 0.85 21.50 14.73
CA CYS A 413 -0.12 22.08 13.79
C CYS A 413 -1.53 21.55 14.01
N SER A 414 -1.64 20.34 14.56
CA SER A 414 -2.88 19.67 14.95
C SER A 414 -2.69 19.09 16.34
N PRO A 415 -2.81 19.90 17.41
CA PRO A 415 -2.72 19.41 18.79
C PRO A 415 -3.70 18.26 19.04
N ARG A 416 -3.29 17.25 19.82
CA ARG A 416 -4.05 16.01 20.08
C ARG A 416 -4.20 15.72 21.57
N GLY A 417 -4.01 16.76 22.40
CA GLY A 417 -3.99 16.62 23.85
C GLY A 417 -2.94 15.62 24.31
N ASN A 418 -3.26 14.86 25.35
CA ASN A 418 -2.35 13.84 25.87
C ASN A 418 -2.89 12.42 25.80
N ARG A 419 -4.11 12.21 25.27
CA ARG A 419 -4.74 10.90 25.10
C ARG A 419 -5.58 10.90 23.82
N ALA A 420 -4.93 10.63 22.71
CA ALA A 420 -5.56 10.47 21.40
C ALA A 420 -6.34 9.15 21.32
N VAL A 421 -7.52 9.19 20.71
CA VAL A 421 -8.45 8.04 20.66
C VAL A 421 -7.87 6.82 19.94
N ASP A 422 -7.20 7.04 18.81
CA ASP A 422 -6.55 6.00 18.01
C ASP A 422 -5.34 5.40 18.75
N VAL A 423 -4.58 6.21 19.48
CA VAL A 423 -3.48 5.74 20.34
C VAL A 423 -3.99 4.80 21.43
N GLN A 424 -5.18 5.05 22.00
CA GLN A 424 -5.75 4.16 23.01
C GLN A 424 -6.19 2.83 22.41
N ALA A 425 -6.73 2.84 21.19
CA ALA A 425 -7.04 1.60 20.46
C ALA A 425 -5.78 0.77 20.18
N LEU A 426 -4.69 1.42 19.75
CA LEU A 426 -3.40 0.77 19.53
C LEU A 426 -2.81 0.21 20.82
N TRP A 427 -2.87 0.98 21.92
CA TRP A 427 -2.36 0.54 23.22
C TRP A 427 -3.15 -0.63 23.80
N TYR A 428 -4.49 -0.58 23.71
CA TYR A 428 -5.33 -1.72 24.08
C TYR A 428 -4.95 -2.97 23.29
N THR A 429 -4.79 -2.83 21.96
CA THR A 429 -4.41 -3.93 21.08
C THR A 429 -3.01 -4.47 21.40
N GLN A 430 -2.04 -3.60 21.70
CA GLN A 430 -0.72 -4.00 22.17
C GLN A 430 -0.82 -4.85 23.44
N LEU A 431 -1.57 -4.37 24.45
CA LEU A 431 -1.70 -5.08 25.73
C LEU A 431 -2.34 -6.46 25.56
N THR A 432 -3.40 -6.58 24.75
CA THR A 432 -4.06 -7.86 24.49
C THR A 432 -3.15 -8.81 23.71
N ASN A 433 -2.45 -8.30 22.68
CA ASN A 433 -1.55 -9.12 21.87
C ASN A 433 -0.34 -9.57 22.69
N ALA A 434 0.27 -8.68 23.47
CA ALA A 434 1.36 -9.01 24.37
C ALA A 434 0.91 -10.06 25.40
N SER A 435 -0.31 -9.92 25.97
CA SER A 435 -0.86 -10.91 26.89
C SER A 435 -1.00 -12.30 26.25
N ASN A 436 -1.49 -12.37 25.01
CA ASN A 436 -1.58 -13.63 24.27
C ASN A 436 -0.21 -14.26 24.01
N LEU A 437 0.78 -13.45 23.60
CA LEU A 437 2.16 -13.91 23.42
C LEU A 437 2.80 -14.37 24.73
N ALA A 438 2.50 -13.72 25.85
CA ALA A 438 2.95 -14.15 27.18
C ALA A 438 2.36 -15.50 27.56
N ARG A 439 1.07 -15.73 27.33
CA ARG A 439 0.45 -17.06 27.55
C ARG A 439 1.13 -18.13 26.69
N TYR A 440 1.36 -17.83 25.42
CA TYR A 440 2.09 -18.72 24.52
C TYR A 440 3.51 -19.07 25.05
N MET A 441 4.19 -18.08 25.63
CA MET A 441 5.52 -18.23 26.23
C MET A 441 5.50 -18.82 27.66
N ASN A 442 4.33 -19.24 28.17
CA ASN A 442 4.13 -19.69 29.55
C ASN A 442 4.62 -18.66 30.59
N ARG A 443 4.29 -17.39 30.35
CA ARG A 443 4.60 -16.23 31.22
C ARG A 443 3.30 -15.66 31.79
N GLU A 444 2.62 -16.47 32.59
CA GLU A 444 1.28 -16.16 33.09
C GLU A 444 1.23 -14.86 33.91
N GLU A 445 2.27 -14.53 34.69
CA GLU A 445 2.35 -13.27 35.42
C GLU A 445 2.34 -12.03 34.49
N ASP A 446 3.08 -12.09 33.38
CA ASP A 446 3.08 -11.03 32.36
C ASP A 446 1.70 -10.95 31.69
N ALA A 447 1.14 -12.11 31.32
CA ALA A 447 -0.17 -12.19 30.68
C ALA A 447 -1.27 -11.57 31.53
N GLN A 448 -1.34 -11.90 32.82
CA GLN A 448 -2.34 -11.37 33.76
C GLN A 448 -2.16 -9.87 33.98
N ARG A 449 -0.91 -9.41 34.16
CA ARG A 449 -0.60 -8.00 34.38
C ARG A 449 -1.00 -7.12 33.19
N TRP A 450 -0.65 -7.54 31.97
CA TRP A 450 -1.01 -6.78 30.76
C TRP A 450 -2.51 -6.88 30.45
N ASN A 451 -3.16 -8.02 30.71
CA ASN A 451 -4.60 -8.16 30.57
C ASN A 451 -5.37 -7.23 31.53
N LEU A 452 -4.95 -7.14 32.80
CA LEU A 452 -5.55 -6.24 33.77
C LEU A 452 -5.41 -4.76 33.35
N ALA A 453 -4.27 -4.39 32.77
CA ALA A 453 -4.09 -3.05 32.22
C ALA A 453 -5.05 -2.78 31.05
N ALA A 454 -5.25 -3.76 30.16
CA ALA A 454 -6.17 -3.65 29.04
C ALA A 454 -7.63 -3.51 29.51
N GLU A 455 -8.03 -4.29 30.52
CA GLU A 455 -9.36 -4.21 31.14
C GLU A 455 -9.59 -2.86 31.81
N ARG A 456 -8.58 -2.30 32.49
CA ARG A 456 -8.65 -0.97 33.11
C ARG A 456 -8.86 0.13 32.06
N LEU A 457 -8.11 0.11 30.97
CA LEU A 457 -8.31 1.05 29.85
C LEU A 457 -9.74 0.92 29.31
N ARG A 458 -10.15 -0.31 28.97
CA ARG A 458 -11.45 -0.57 28.35
C ARG A 458 -12.62 -0.14 29.25
N SER A 459 -12.53 -0.35 30.56
CA SER A 459 -13.62 0.00 31.48
C SER A 459 -13.79 1.51 31.70
N ASN A 460 -12.76 2.32 31.43
CA ASN A 460 -12.85 3.77 31.49
C ASN A 460 -13.16 4.41 30.12
N PHE A 461 -12.88 3.71 29.01
CA PHE A 461 -12.91 4.28 27.66
C PHE A 461 -14.23 4.97 27.32
N GLU A 462 -15.36 4.24 27.39
CA GLU A 462 -16.65 4.81 27.00
C GLU A 462 -17.08 5.98 27.90
N GLN A 463 -16.73 5.93 29.19
CA GLN A 463 -17.06 7.03 30.11
C GLN A 463 -16.35 8.34 29.74
N ASP A 464 -15.12 8.25 29.23
CA ASP A 464 -14.30 9.43 28.98
C ASP A 464 -14.32 9.88 27.51
N PHE A 465 -14.39 8.95 26.56
CA PHE A 465 -14.31 9.23 25.12
C PHE A 465 -15.66 9.32 24.41
N VAL A 466 -16.78 8.92 25.02
CA VAL A 466 -18.09 8.98 24.36
C VAL A 466 -18.92 10.13 24.94
N ASP A 467 -19.31 11.06 24.08
CA ASP A 467 -20.35 12.03 24.39
C ASP A 467 -21.72 11.42 24.04
N THR A 468 -22.41 10.93 25.07
CA THR A 468 -23.76 10.36 24.93
C THR A 468 -24.81 11.38 24.48
N ALA A 469 -24.59 12.68 24.69
CA ALA A 469 -25.57 13.71 24.31
C ALA A 469 -25.53 14.01 22.81
N SER A 470 -24.33 14.04 22.22
CA SER A 470 -24.14 14.20 20.77
C SER A 470 -24.04 12.89 20.01
N GLN A 471 -24.02 11.74 20.71
CA GLN A 471 -23.75 10.42 20.15
C GLN A 471 -22.45 10.37 19.32
N SER A 472 -21.37 10.95 19.84
CA SER A 472 -20.08 11.02 19.14
C SER A 472 -18.92 10.56 20.00
N ILE A 473 -17.85 10.14 19.35
CA ILE A 473 -16.59 9.78 20.01
C ILE A 473 -15.63 10.96 19.93
N TYR A 474 -15.09 11.38 21.08
CA TYR A 474 -14.08 12.42 21.14
C TYR A 474 -12.79 11.99 20.43
N ASP A 475 -12.19 12.94 19.73
CA ASP A 475 -11.00 12.73 18.93
C ASP A 475 -9.76 12.53 19.83
N HIS A 476 -9.72 13.25 20.94
CA HIS A 476 -8.76 13.06 22.02
C HIS A 476 -9.27 13.65 23.36
N LEU A 477 -8.57 13.34 24.45
CA LEU A 477 -8.74 14.03 25.72
C LEU A 477 -7.58 15.01 25.96
N ASN A 478 -7.93 16.16 26.55
CA ASN A 478 -7.00 17.16 27.03
C ASN A 478 -6.37 16.73 28.37
N THR A 479 -5.34 17.47 28.81
CA THR A 479 -4.65 17.19 30.07
C THR A 479 -5.59 17.23 31.29
N ASP A 480 -6.62 18.08 31.25
CA ASP A 480 -7.63 18.20 32.30
C ASP A 480 -8.75 17.14 32.22
N GLY A 481 -8.69 16.25 31.22
CA GLY A 481 -9.67 15.19 30.98
C GLY A 481 -10.90 15.63 30.19
N SER A 482 -10.98 16.88 29.72
CA SER A 482 -12.03 17.30 28.79
C SER A 482 -11.85 16.65 27.42
N GLY A 483 -12.96 16.28 26.78
CA GLY A 483 -12.96 15.75 25.42
C GLY A 483 -12.88 16.83 24.36
N ASP A 484 -12.15 16.57 23.29
CA ASP A 484 -12.12 17.37 22.08
C ASP A 484 -13.07 16.78 21.01
N ALA A 485 -13.96 17.63 20.49
CA ALA A 485 -15.02 17.24 19.57
C ALA A 485 -14.70 17.53 18.09
N GLN A 486 -13.44 17.85 17.74
CA GLN A 486 -13.06 18.00 16.34
C GLN A 486 -13.32 16.68 15.59
N PHE A 487 -14.11 16.73 14.52
CA PHE A 487 -14.49 15.52 13.81
C PHE A 487 -13.40 15.10 12.83
N ARG A 488 -12.69 14.02 13.15
CA ARG A 488 -11.51 13.49 12.43
C ARG A 488 -11.67 11.99 12.19
N PRO A 489 -10.88 11.37 11.29
CA PRO A 489 -11.04 9.95 11.01
C PRO A 489 -10.54 9.04 12.13
N ASN A 490 -9.97 9.56 13.23
CA ASN A 490 -9.29 8.75 14.25
C ASN A 490 -10.23 7.83 15.04
N ALA A 491 -11.48 8.25 15.27
CA ALA A 491 -12.45 7.50 16.06
C ALA A 491 -12.75 6.10 15.49
N ILE A 492 -12.69 5.94 14.16
CA ILE A 492 -12.98 4.66 13.49
C ILE A 492 -12.01 3.54 13.89
N TYR A 493 -10.81 3.88 14.36
CA TYR A 493 -9.83 2.92 14.86
C TYR A 493 -10.21 2.37 16.23
N ALA A 494 -11.03 3.08 17.01
CA ALA A 494 -11.39 2.73 18.38
C ALA A 494 -12.78 2.09 18.53
N LEU A 495 -13.49 1.81 17.43
CA LEU A 495 -14.84 1.22 17.49
C LEU A 495 -14.89 -0.14 18.21
N ASP A 496 -13.76 -0.86 18.30
CA ASP A 496 -13.69 -2.13 19.04
C ASP A 496 -13.67 -1.94 20.57
N LEU A 497 -13.38 -0.73 21.04
CA LEU A 497 -13.49 -0.34 22.45
C LEU A 497 -14.90 0.14 22.84
N VAL A 498 -15.73 0.46 21.86
CA VAL A 498 -17.14 0.84 22.06
C VAL A 498 -18.00 -0.42 22.14
N SER A 499 -18.98 -0.45 23.03
CA SER A 499 -19.90 -1.56 23.24
C SER A 499 -21.23 -1.38 22.48
N ASP A 500 -21.67 -0.14 22.31
CA ASP A 500 -22.91 0.21 21.61
C ASP A 500 -22.78 0.01 20.08
N PRO A 501 -23.49 -0.96 19.47
CA PRO A 501 -23.44 -1.18 18.03
C PRO A 501 -24.06 -0.04 17.21
N ASP A 502 -25.07 0.65 17.74
CA ASP A 502 -25.74 1.76 17.03
C ASP A 502 -24.80 2.95 16.92
N LEU A 503 -24.05 3.25 17.98
CA LEU A 503 -22.99 4.27 17.95
C LEU A 503 -21.90 3.95 16.92
N LYS A 504 -21.47 2.68 16.80
CA LYS A 504 -20.48 2.28 15.80
C LYS A 504 -20.99 2.48 14.37
N MET A 505 -22.24 2.11 14.12
CA MET A 505 -22.90 2.31 12.82
C MET A 505 -23.01 3.81 12.50
N HIS A 506 -23.41 4.61 13.50
CA HIS A 506 -23.51 6.05 13.38
C HIS A 506 -22.17 6.71 13.05
N GLU A 507 -21.13 6.44 13.85
CA GLU A 507 -19.79 6.99 13.64
C GLU A 507 -19.23 6.59 12.26
N THR A 508 -19.44 5.33 11.85
CA THR A 508 -19.01 4.85 10.52
C THR A 508 -19.68 5.63 9.39
N LYS A 509 -21.00 5.86 9.49
CA LYS A 509 -21.76 6.63 8.49
C LYS A 509 -21.35 8.10 8.48
N GLU A 510 -21.21 8.72 9.65
CA GLU A 510 -20.79 10.12 9.79
C GLU A 510 -19.39 10.35 9.19
N VAL A 511 -18.42 9.47 9.48
CA VAL A 511 -17.09 9.54 8.88
C VAL A 511 -17.18 9.41 7.36
N TRP A 512 -17.99 8.49 6.84
CA TRP A 512 -18.18 8.35 5.40
C TRP A 512 -18.77 9.61 4.76
N GLU A 513 -19.87 10.14 5.31
CA GLU A 513 -20.60 11.27 4.74
C GLU A 513 -19.90 12.62 4.92
N ARG A 514 -19.00 12.76 5.90
CA ARG A 514 -18.34 14.04 6.24
C ARG A 514 -16.87 14.09 5.85
N LEU A 515 -16.16 12.97 5.92
CA LEU A 515 -14.72 12.91 5.71
C LEU A 515 -14.31 12.15 4.44
N VAL A 516 -15.11 11.20 3.96
CA VAL A 516 -14.75 10.39 2.79
C VAL A 516 -15.22 11.07 1.51
N TYR A 517 -14.29 11.58 0.72
CA TYR A 517 -14.53 12.10 -0.61
C TYR A 517 -14.32 10.99 -1.66
N PRO A 518 -14.77 11.16 -2.92
CA PRO A 518 -14.52 10.17 -3.96
C PRO A 518 -13.03 9.85 -4.18
N TRP A 519 -12.13 10.75 -3.79
CA TRP A 519 -10.66 10.64 -3.92
C TRP A 519 -9.91 10.32 -2.61
N GLY A 520 -10.60 10.16 -1.47
CA GLY A 520 -9.99 9.69 -0.23
C GLY A 520 -10.57 10.31 1.04
N VAL A 521 -9.99 9.95 2.20
CA VAL A 521 -10.44 10.42 3.53
C VAL A 521 -9.72 11.69 3.97
N SER A 522 -10.48 12.71 4.34
CA SER A 522 -9.98 13.97 4.91
C SER A 522 -9.61 13.83 6.38
N SER A 523 -8.54 14.51 6.78
CA SER A 523 -8.04 14.50 8.16
C SER A 523 -8.82 15.37 9.16
N LEU A 524 -9.75 16.20 8.68
CA LEU A 524 -10.60 17.06 9.51
C LEU A 524 -11.88 17.41 8.76
N ASP A 525 -13.01 17.45 9.47
CA ASP A 525 -14.30 17.83 8.90
C ASP A 525 -14.28 19.25 8.35
N GLN A 526 -14.86 19.41 7.16
CA GLN A 526 -14.81 20.66 6.44
C GLN A 526 -15.63 21.78 7.08
N SER A 527 -16.41 21.49 8.13
CA SER A 527 -17.16 22.49 8.89
C SER A 527 -16.30 23.20 9.93
N ASP A 528 -15.20 22.58 10.37
CA ASP A 528 -14.28 23.09 11.40
C ASP A 528 -13.56 24.38 10.93
N GLU A 529 -13.20 25.26 11.87
CA GLU A 529 -12.49 26.50 11.58
C GLU A 529 -11.02 26.27 11.19
N GLN A 530 -10.42 25.18 11.66
CA GLN A 530 -9.05 24.78 11.34
C GLN A 530 -8.97 24.02 10.02
N PHE A 531 -10.08 23.78 9.33
CA PHE A 531 -10.06 23.06 8.05
C PHE A 531 -9.32 23.85 6.94
N HIS A 532 -8.37 23.20 6.30
CA HIS A 532 -7.58 23.68 5.17
C HIS A 532 -7.93 22.82 3.94
N PRO A 533 -8.53 23.41 2.89
CA PRO A 533 -9.05 22.64 1.76
C PRO A 533 -7.96 22.20 0.78
N TYR A 534 -6.79 22.84 0.84
CA TYR A 534 -5.66 22.59 -0.05
C TYR A 534 -4.41 22.30 0.78
N HIS A 535 -3.69 21.22 0.50
CA HIS A 535 -2.48 20.88 1.26
C HIS A 535 -1.41 21.97 1.06
N GLU A 536 -1.18 22.38 -0.18
CA GLU A 536 -0.23 23.43 -0.52
C GLU A 536 -0.95 24.71 -0.97
N GLN A 537 -0.90 25.73 -0.13
CA GLN A 537 -1.37 27.08 -0.47
C GLN A 537 -0.51 28.14 0.21
N TRP A 538 0.76 28.20 -0.20
CA TRP A 538 1.82 29.04 0.40
C TRP A 538 1.50 30.55 0.49
N TYR A 539 0.62 31.08 -0.36
CA TYR A 539 0.14 32.46 -0.26
C TYR A 539 -0.84 32.69 0.90
N ARG A 540 -1.35 31.63 1.55
CA ARG A 540 -2.39 31.71 2.58
C ARG A 540 -1.93 31.13 3.91
N TYR A 541 -1.16 30.06 3.90
CA TYR A 541 -0.66 29.35 5.09
C TYR A 541 0.51 28.43 4.76
N HIS A 542 1.24 28.00 5.79
CA HIS A 542 2.30 27.00 5.67
C HIS A 542 1.68 25.61 5.44
N LYS A 543 2.29 24.77 4.60
CA LYS A 543 1.71 23.44 4.27
C LYS A 543 1.46 22.56 5.51
N ASP A 544 2.34 22.65 6.51
CA ASP A 544 2.25 21.87 7.74
C ASP A 544 0.98 22.20 8.55
N ASP A 545 0.46 23.43 8.45
CA ASP A 545 -0.81 23.83 9.09
C ASP A 545 -2.00 23.06 8.47
N ALA A 546 -1.90 22.70 7.18
CA ALA A 546 -2.93 21.96 6.46
C ALA A 546 -2.74 20.43 6.51
N TYR A 547 -1.54 19.95 6.81
CA TYR A 547 -1.13 18.55 6.61
C TYR A 547 -2.05 17.55 7.31
N HIS A 548 -2.51 17.86 8.52
CA HIS A 548 -3.50 17.03 9.25
C HIS A 548 -4.79 17.78 9.57
N ASN A 549 -5.05 18.93 8.95
CA ASN A 549 -6.26 19.72 9.21
C ASN A 549 -7.09 19.89 7.93
N GLY A 550 -7.37 18.82 7.22
CA GLY A 550 -8.27 18.81 6.06
C GLY A 550 -7.69 18.13 4.84
N THR A 551 -6.36 18.10 4.71
CA THR A 551 -5.66 17.33 3.66
C THR A 551 -6.15 15.88 3.65
N ILE A 552 -6.39 15.34 2.46
CA ILE A 552 -6.77 13.95 2.26
C ILE A 552 -5.54 13.08 2.48
N TRP A 553 -5.69 12.02 3.27
CA TRP A 553 -4.66 11.00 3.50
C TRP A 553 -5.15 9.67 2.95
N LEU A 554 -4.51 9.18 1.89
CA LEU A 554 -5.04 8.03 1.14
C LEU A 554 -4.97 6.72 1.94
N TRP A 555 -4.08 6.58 2.91
CA TRP A 555 -3.99 5.35 3.72
C TRP A 555 -5.20 5.17 4.64
N ASN A 556 -5.84 6.25 5.08
CA ASN A 556 -7.09 6.19 5.88
C ASN A 556 -8.25 5.56 5.09
N ASN A 557 -8.15 5.45 3.77
CA ASN A 557 -9.13 4.77 2.93
C ASN A 557 -9.32 3.31 3.38
N GLY A 558 -8.25 2.62 3.78
CA GLY A 558 -8.29 1.22 4.18
C GLY A 558 -9.22 1.00 5.37
N MET A 559 -9.06 1.80 6.43
CA MET A 559 -9.89 1.69 7.63
C MET A 559 -11.33 2.15 7.41
N ALA A 560 -11.55 3.23 6.65
CA ALA A 560 -12.91 3.68 6.30
C ALA A 560 -13.67 2.61 5.50
N MET A 561 -13.02 1.97 4.51
CA MET A 561 -13.61 0.87 3.75
C MET A 561 -13.84 -0.37 4.62
N GLN A 562 -12.88 -0.71 5.49
CA GLN A 562 -13.04 -1.82 6.42
C GLN A 562 -14.30 -1.66 7.28
N ARG A 563 -14.51 -0.50 7.91
CA ARG A 563 -15.70 -0.28 8.75
C ARG A 563 -17.02 -0.32 7.96
N MET A 564 -17.02 0.13 6.70
CA MET A 564 -18.18 -0.04 5.82
C MET A 564 -18.43 -1.51 5.48
N ILE A 565 -17.38 -2.28 5.19
CA ILE A 565 -17.48 -3.72 4.88
C ILE A 565 -17.99 -4.51 6.09
N GLU A 566 -17.50 -4.22 7.29
CA GLU A 566 -17.99 -4.82 8.55
C GLU A 566 -19.48 -4.53 8.82
N ASN A 567 -20.01 -3.44 8.23
CA ASN A 567 -21.43 -3.10 8.25
C ASN A 567 -22.21 -3.62 7.02
N GLY A 568 -21.63 -4.56 6.26
CA GLY A 568 -22.28 -5.16 5.09
C GLY A 568 -22.38 -4.23 3.87
N GLN A 569 -21.69 -3.09 3.87
CA GLN A 569 -21.76 -2.05 2.84
C GLN A 569 -20.59 -2.13 1.84
N ALA A 570 -20.27 -3.35 1.38
CA ALA A 570 -19.15 -3.60 0.47
C ALA A 570 -19.23 -2.84 -0.86
N ASP A 571 -20.43 -2.65 -1.42
CA ASP A 571 -20.63 -1.87 -2.65
C ASP A 571 -20.24 -0.40 -2.46
N ILE A 572 -20.62 0.21 -1.34
CA ILE A 572 -20.27 1.59 -1.02
C ILE A 572 -18.76 1.72 -0.83
N ALA A 573 -18.15 0.81 -0.04
CA ALA A 573 -16.71 0.75 0.14
C ALA A 573 -15.96 0.62 -1.20
N TYR A 574 -16.47 -0.22 -2.11
CA TYR A 574 -15.85 -0.48 -3.40
C TYR A 574 -15.85 0.74 -4.32
N THR A 575 -16.78 1.70 -4.15
CA THR A 575 -16.75 2.92 -4.96
C THR A 575 -15.46 3.74 -4.74
N LEU A 576 -14.95 3.79 -3.50
CA LEU A 576 -13.67 4.43 -3.18
C LEU A 576 -12.50 3.57 -3.68
N PHE A 577 -12.55 2.26 -3.43
CA PHE A 577 -11.55 1.30 -3.87
C PHE A 577 -11.32 1.35 -5.38
N ARG A 578 -12.40 1.35 -6.17
CA ARG A 578 -12.38 1.43 -7.63
C ARG A 578 -11.76 2.74 -8.11
N ASN A 579 -11.96 3.84 -7.40
CA ASN A 579 -11.31 5.10 -7.76
C ASN A 579 -9.80 5.08 -7.47
N MET A 580 -9.34 4.42 -6.39
CA MET A 580 -7.90 4.22 -6.16
C MET A 580 -7.28 3.36 -7.28
N ASN A 581 -7.97 2.31 -7.73
CA ASN A 581 -7.53 1.52 -8.91
C ASN A 581 -7.39 2.40 -10.16
N ARG A 582 -8.38 3.26 -10.42
CA ARG A 582 -8.33 4.21 -11.54
C ARG A 582 -7.15 5.17 -11.41
N GLN A 583 -6.89 5.71 -10.21
CA GLN A 583 -5.77 6.61 -9.98
C GLN A 583 -4.44 5.94 -10.28
N ALA A 584 -4.16 4.76 -9.71
CA ALA A 584 -2.92 4.03 -9.98
C ALA A 584 -2.70 3.78 -11.49
N LEU A 585 -3.77 3.43 -12.21
CA LEU A 585 -3.69 3.14 -13.64
C LEU A 585 -3.63 4.39 -14.54
N ALA A 586 -4.23 5.52 -14.17
CA ALA A 586 -4.45 6.64 -15.08
C ALA A 586 -3.93 8.01 -14.59
N GLU A 587 -3.58 8.18 -13.32
CA GLU A 587 -3.19 9.47 -12.73
C GLU A 587 -1.92 9.38 -11.88
N GLY A 588 -1.25 10.52 -11.66
CA GLY A 588 -0.03 10.56 -10.86
C GLY A 588 1.08 9.66 -11.40
N ALA A 589 1.91 9.14 -10.51
CA ALA A 589 2.93 8.16 -10.85
C ALA A 589 2.31 6.84 -11.33
N VAL A 590 2.98 6.21 -12.30
CA VAL A 590 2.47 4.98 -12.91
C VAL A 590 2.42 3.86 -11.88
N GLY A 591 1.21 3.33 -11.67
CA GLY A 591 0.98 2.14 -10.87
C GLY A 591 0.90 2.36 -9.36
N SER A 592 0.99 3.60 -8.87
CA SER A 592 1.05 3.89 -7.45
C SER A 592 -0.03 4.85 -6.96
N LEU A 593 -0.27 4.81 -5.65
CA LEU A 593 -0.99 5.85 -4.92
C LEU A 593 -0.04 6.86 -4.29
N SER A 594 -0.45 8.13 -4.28
CA SER A 594 0.25 9.21 -3.59
C SER A 594 -0.05 9.23 -2.09
N GLU A 595 0.67 10.07 -1.36
CA GLU A 595 0.45 10.29 0.06
C GLU A 595 -0.84 11.07 0.34
N ASN A 596 -0.96 12.22 -0.33
CA ASN A 596 -2.00 13.20 -0.04
C ASN A 596 -2.73 13.68 -1.28
N ALA A 597 -3.89 14.28 -1.05
CA ALA A 597 -4.58 15.11 -2.02
C ALA A 597 -5.23 16.32 -1.34
N ASP A 598 -5.51 17.36 -2.12
CA ASP A 598 -6.39 18.44 -1.70
C ASP A 598 -7.76 17.87 -1.33
N ALA A 599 -8.42 18.46 -0.34
CA ALA A 599 -9.80 18.10 0.00
C ALA A 599 -10.78 18.62 -1.04
N TRP A 600 -10.51 19.81 -1.60
CA TRP A 600 -11.35 20.43 -2.61
C TRP A 600 -10.64 20.55 -3.96
N PRO A 601 -11.36 20.39 -5.08
CA PRO A 601 -10.86 20.81 -6.37
C PRO A 601 -10.52 22.30 -6.37
N ARG A 602 -9.45 22.68 -7.06
CA ARG A 602 -9.08 24.09 -7.24
C ARG A 602 -10.00 24.75 -8.28
N ALA A 603 -10.05 26.08 -8.27
CA ALA A 603 -10.87 26.83 -9.22
C ALA A 603 -10.59 26.40 -10.67
N GLY A 604 -11.65 26.10 -11.42
CA GLY A 604 -11.57 25.63 -12.81
C GLY A 604 -11.17 24.17 -12.98
N GLN A 605 -10.92 23.43 -11.90
CA GLN A 605 -10.57 22.01 -11.93
C GLN A 605 -11.77 21.15 -11.52
N THR A 606 -11.97 20.04 -12.22
CA THR A 606 -12.99 19.02 -11.88
C THR A 606 -12.44 17.92 -10.98
N TRP A 607 -11.15 17.96 -10.68
CA TRP A 607 -10.45 16.97 -9.87
C TRP A 607 -9.45 17.64 -8.91
N VAL A 608 -9.11 16.93 -7.85
CA VAL A 608 -8.19 17.42 -6.81
C VAL A 608 -6.73 17.29 -7.24
N ARG A 609 -5.89 18.20 -6.74
CA ARG A 609 -4.44 18.09 -6.89
C ARG A 609 -3.92 17.07 -5.86
N ARG A 610 -3.05 16.17 -6.32
CA ARG A 610 -2.24 15.29 -5.45
C ARG A 610 -1.02 16.04 -4.93
N SER A 611 -0.55 15.62 -3.77
CA SER A 611 0.61 16.20 -3.09
C SER A 611 1.22 15.16 -2.16
N GLY A 612 2.28 15.53 -1.45
CA GLY A 612 3.04 14.53 -0.70
C GLY A 612 3.83 13.63 -1.66
N THR A 613 4.38 12.54 -1.15
CA THR A 613 5.13 11.55 -1.92
C THR A 613 4.25 10.95 -3.03
N PHE A 614 4.82 10.74 -4.23
CA PHE A 614 4.07 10.23 -5.39
C PHE A 614 3.85 8.71 -5.34
N LEU A 615 4.74 8.01 -4.64
CA LEU A 615 4.67 6.59 -4.35
C LEU A 615 4.88 6.44 -2.85
N GLN A 616 3.81 6.14 -2.13
CA GLN A 616 3.76 6.17 -0.67
C GLN A 616 3.40 4.79 -0.10
N ALA A 617 4.17 4.29 0.87
CA ALA A 617 4.07 2.90 1.32
C ALA A 617 2.70 2.53 1.92
N TRP A 618 2.24 3.29 2.90
CA TRP A 618 1.02 3.07 3.67
C TRP A 618 -0.28 3.15 2.86
N SER A 619 -0.45 4.05 1.87
CA SER A 619 -1.63 4.09 1.00
C SER A 619 -1.64 2.93 0.01
N ASN A 620 -0.48 2.54 -0.56
CA ASN A 620 -0.42 1.34 -1.40
C ASN A 620 -0.71 0.07 -0.58
N SER A 621 -0.12 -0.04 0.61
CA SER A 621 -0.35 -1.19 1.50
C SER A 621 -1.76 -1.28 2.05
N GLU A 622 -2.37 -0.18 2.50
CA GLU A 622 -3.75 -0.23 3.01
C GLU A 622 -4.75 -0.64 1.92
N HIS A 623 -4.48 -0.28 0.67
CA HIS A 623 -5.26 -0.73 -0.49
C HIS A 623 -5.11 -2.24 -0.74
N ILE A 624 -3.90 -2.80 -0.62
CA ILE A 624 -3.66 -4.26 -0.71
C ILE A 624 -4.28 -5.00 0.49
N ARG A 625 -4.13 -4.44 1.70
CA ARG A 625 -4.61 -5.04 2.95
C ARG A 625 -6.13 -5.18 2.94
N VAL A 626 -6.86 -4.11 2.63
CA VAL A 626 -8.33 -4.14 2.64
C VAL A 626 -8.88 -5.09 1.57
N TRP A 627 -8.21 -5.21 0.41
CA TRP A 627 -8.54 -6.19 -0.61
C TRP A 627 -8.46 -7.62 -0.06
N ASN A 628 -7.33 -8.00 0.52
CA ASN A 628 -7.10 -9.37 0.97
C ASN A 628 -7.89 -9.72 2.24
N GLN A 629 -7.89 -8.84 3.23
CA GLN A 629 -8.45 -9.14 4.55
C GLN A 629 -9.96 -8.94 4.63
N TYR A 630 -10.55 -8.04 3.82
CA TYR A 630 -11.95 -7.63 3.95
C TYR A 630 -12.77 -7.89 2.69
N PHE A 631 -12.30 -7.55 1.48
CA PHE A 631 -13.04 -7.90 0.26
C PHE A 631 -12.99 -9.41 -0.02
N LEU A 632 -11.79 -10.00 -0.07
CA LEU A 632 -11.62 -11.46 -0.16
C LEU A 632 -11.95 -12.16 1.15
N GLY A 633 -11.85 -11.43 2.27
CA GLY A 633 -12.29 -11.92 3.58
C GLY A 633 -11.34 -12.92 4.24
N ILE A 634 -10.05 -12.89 3.91
CA ILE A 634 -9.08 -13.89 4.36
C ILE A 634 -8.29 -13.35 5.54
N ARG A 635 -8.53 -13.91 6.72
CA ARG A 635 -7.85 -13.51 7.96
C ARG A 635 -7.26 -14.73 8.65
N PRO A 636 -5.96 -15.04 8.43
CA PRO A 636 -5.28 -16.15 9.05
C PRO A 636 -5.09 -15.98 10.56
N ASP A 637 -5.10 -17.10 11.27
CA ASP A 637 -4.68 -17.24 12.66
C ASP A 637 -3.97 -18.60 12.82
N MET A 638 -2.76 -18.66 12.28
CA MET A 638 -1.93 -19.85 12.23
C MET A 638 -1.38 -20.26 13.60
N LEU A 639 -1.37 -19.35 14.59
CA LEU A 639 -1.11 -19.71 15.99
C LEU A 639 -2.19 -20.66 16.54
N ASN A 640 -3.43 -20.52 16.07
CA ASN A 640 -4.56 -21.37 16.44
C ASN A 640 -4.97 -22.35 15.32
N HIS A 641 -4.13 -22.52 14.29
CA HIS A 641 -4.41 -23.36 13.12
C HIS A 641 -5.79 -23.09 12.50
N SER A 642 -6.17 -21.81 12.35
CA SER A 642 -7.45 -21.44 11.75
C SER A 642 -7.32 -20.33 10.72
N ILE A 643 -8.21 -20.31 9.74
CA ILE A 643 -8.30 -19.27 8.72
C ILE A 643 -9.76 -18.83 8.66
N THR A 644 -10.01 -17.54 8.89
CA THR A 644 -11.35 -16.97 8.70
C THR A 644 -11.58 -16.70 7.22
N ILE A 645 -12.75 -17.11 6.72
CA ILE A 645 -13.20 -16.97 5.34
C ILE A 645 -14.53 -16.22 5.36
N ASP A 646 -14.49 -14.95 5.01
CA ASP A 646 -15.62 -14.02 5.09
C ASP A 646 -15.68 -13.07 3.86
N PRO A 647 -15.95 -13.61 2.66
CA PRO A 647 -15.84 -12.86 1.42
C PRO A 647 -16.95 -11.80 1.29
N GLN A 648 -16.56 -10.53 1.22
CA GLN A 648 -17.45 -9.36 1.10
C GLN A 648 -17.28 -8.70 -0.28
N LEU A 649 -17.58 -9.44 -1.34
CA LEU A 649 -17.40 -8.96 -2.72
C LEU A 649 -18.48 -7.94 -3.11
N PRO A 650 -18.12 -6.84 -3.79
CA PRO A 650 -19.11 -5.90 -4.33
C PRO A 650 -19.97 -6.57 -5.42
N SER A 651 -21.16 -6.03 -5.65
CA SER A 651 -22.16 -6.57 -6.57
C SER A 651 -21.66 -6.71 -8.01
N GLU A 652 -20.74 -5.87 -8.48
CA GLU A 652 -20.17 -5.95 -9.84
C GLU A 652 -19.08 -7.03 -10.00
N LEU A 653 -18.56 -7.55 -8.89
CA LEU A 653 -17.55 -8.61 -8.89
C LEU A 653 -18.24 -9.98 -8.79
N LYS A 654 -18.37 -10.63 -9.94
CA LYS A 654 -19.07 -11.91 -10.09
C LYS A 654 -18.14 -13.10 -10.09
N VAL A 655 -16.88 -12.93 -10.49
CA VAL A 655 -15.89 -14.01 -10.58
C VAL A 655 -14.56 -13.56 -9.99
N VAL A 656 -13.98 -14.41 -9.15
CA VAL A 656 -12.65 -14.25 -8.57
C VAL A 656 -11.95 -15.61 -8.62
N ASP A 657 -10.73 -15.66 -9.13
CA ASP A 657 -9.77 -16.74 -8.92
C ASP A 657 -8.47 -16.11 -8.42
N SER A 658 -8.14 -16.37 -7.15
CA SER A 658 -7.02 -15.75 -6.45
C SER A 658 -6.28 -16.78 -5.62
N ARG A 659 -4.99 -16.55 -5.38
CA ARG A 659 -4.21 -17.33 -4.41
C ARG A 659 -3.48 -16.41 -3.45
N VAL A 660 -3.43 -16.80 -2.19
CA VAL A 660 -2.65 -16.14 -1.14
C VAL A 660 -1.77 -17.14 -0.41
N ASN A 661 -0.59 -16.70 0.04
CA ASN A 661 0.30 -17.49 0.87
C ASN A 661 -0.09 -17.34 2.34
N ILE A 662 -0.11 -18.44 3.10
CA ILE A 662 -0.46 -18.48 4.53
C ILE A 662 0.38 -19.57 5.18
N GLY A 663 1.15 -19.23 6.22
CA GLY A 663 1.99 -20.18 6.92
C GLY A 663 2.96 -20.89 6.00
N ASP A 664 2.89 -22.22 6.00
CA ASP A 664 3.67 -23.13 5.18
C ASP A 664 2.98 -23.54 3.87
N GLY A 665 1.84 -22.93 3.53
CA GLY A 665 1.04 -23.31 2.38
C GLY A 665 0.38 -22.14 1.66
N THR A 666 -0.55 -22.50 0.79
CA THR A 666 -1.32 -21.55 -0.01
C THR A 666 -2.80 -21.87 0.09
N LEU A 667 -3.61 -20.81 0.03
CA LEU A 667 -5.05 -20.89 -0.09
C LEU A 667 -5.45 -20.32 -1.45
N ARG A 668 -5.86 -21.18 -2.38
CA ARG A 668 -6.51 -20.74 -3.61
C ARG A 668 -8.01 -20.62 -3.37
N MET A 669 -8.61 -19.53 -3.84
CA MET A 669 -10.04 -19.28 -3.76
C MET A 669 -10.60 -19.02 -5.15
N ILE A 670 -11.62 -19.80 -5.52
CA ILE A 670 -12.38 -19.64 -6.76
C ILE A 670 -13.82 -19.34 -6.36
N ILE A 671 -14.27 -18.13 -6.64
CA ILE A 671 -15.59 -17.63 -6.27
C ILE A 671 -16.33 -17.27 -7.55
N ALA A 672 -17.55 -17.77 -7.70
CA ALA A 672 -18.50 -17.31 -8.69
C ALA A 672 -19.83 -16.99 -8.01
N LYS A 673 -20.24 -15.72 -8.06
CA LYS A 673 -21.45 -15.21 -7.41
C LYS A 673 -22.42 -14.70 -8.48
N ASN A 674 -23.70 -15.02 -8.32
CA ASN A 674 -24.81 -14.34 -8.98
C ASN A 674 -25.74 -13.78 -7.91
N ASP A 675 -26.79 -13.05 -8.30
CA ASP A 675 -27.63 -12.31 -7.35
C ASP A 675 -28.41 -13.20 -6.37
N ALA A 676 -28.56 -14.51 -6.64
CA ALA A 676 -29.37 -15.44 -5.84
C ALA A 676 -28.58 -16.61 -5.23
N SER A 677 -27.36 -16.88 -5.70
CA SER A 677 -26.54 -18.04 -5.34
C SER A 677 -25.06 -17.78 -5.58
N GLY A 678 -24.21 -18.48 -4.82
CA GLY A 678 -22.77 -18.43 -4.94
C GLY A 678 -22.15 -19.82 -4.90
N THR A 679 -21.09 -20.00 -5.68
CA THR A 679 -20.22 -21.17 -5.61
C THR A 679 -18.84 -20.72 -5.17
N TYR A 680 -18.29 -21.37 -4.16
CA TYR A 680 -16.97 -21.07 -3.62
C TYR A 680 -16.17 -22.36 -3.60
N ARG A 681 -14.89 -22.29 -3.96
CA ARG A 681 -13.96 -23.41 -3.85
C ARG A 681 -12.67 -22.90 -3.24
N TYR A 682 -12.27 -23.52 -2.14
CA TYR A 682 -11.02 -23.25 -1.44
C TYR A 682 -10.13 -24.47 -1.54
N GLU A 683 -8.87 -24.27 -1.95
CA GLU A 683 -7.87 -25.34 -2.06
C GLU A 683 -6.71 -25.00 -1.13
N TRP A 684 -6.37 -25.90 -0.21
CA TRP A 684 -5.39 -25.68 0.85
C TRP A 684 -4.21 -26.64 0.70
N THR A 685 -2.98 -26.11 0.75
CA THR A 685 -1.75 -26.92 0.58
C THR A 685 -0.85 -26.99 1.81
N GLY A 686 -1.18 -26.28 2.89
CA GLY A 686 -0.31 -26.20 4.09
C GLY A 686 -0.66 -27.24 5.17
N THR A 687 -0.09 -27.03 6.36
CA THR A 687 -0.41 -27.79 7.58
C THR A 687 -1.93 -27.75 7.85
N PRO A 688 -2.54 -28.82 8.40
CA PRO A 688 -3.98 -28.85 8.66
C PRO A 688 -4.50 -27.64 9.46
N VAL A 689 -5.64 -27.10 9.03
CA VAL A 689 -6.30 -25.93 9.63
C VAL A 689 -7.80 -26.14 9.78
N THR A 690 -8.45 -25.27 10.54
CA THR A 690 -9.90 -25.09 10.51
C THR A 690 -10.25 -23.85 9.69
N LEU A 691 -10.99 -24.02 8.59
CA LEU A 691 -11.60 -22.89 7.89
C LEU A 691 -12.86 -22.47 8.64
N LYS A 692 -12.87 -21.24 9.15
CA LYS A 692 -14.05 -20.62 9.78
C LYS A 692 -14.84 -19.90 8.68
N LEU A 693 -15.88 -20.54 8.19
CA LEU A 693 -16.69 -20.08 7.07
C LEU A 693 -17.79 -19.16 7.59
N ASP A 694 -17.71 -17.86 7.29
CA ASP A 694 -18.74 -16.88 7.54
C ASP A 694 -19.21 -16.28 6.21
N ILE A 695 -20.14 -16.96 5.55
CA ILE A 695 -20.53 -16.62 4.17
C ILE A 695 -21.94 -16.03 4.16
N ASP A 696 -22.06 -14.80 3.66
CA ASP A 696 -23.31 -14.03 3.57
C ASP A 696 -24.06 -13.98 4.92
N SER A 697 -25.28 -14.52 4.98
CA SER A 697 -26.12 -14.57 6.19
C SER A 697 -26.45 -16.01 6.58
N TYR A 698 -25.54 -16.94 6.32
CA TYR A 698 -25.65 -18.32 6.78
C TYR A 698 -25.02 -18.48 8.17
N GLN A 699 -25.39 -19.55 8.87
CA GLN A 699 -24.72 -19.94 10.11
C GLN A 699 -23.24 -20.18 9.85
N THR A 700 -22.39 -19.69 10.76
CA THR A 700 -20.94 -19.87 10.67
C THR A 700 -20.60 -21.36 10.85
N LEU A 701 -19.67 -21.88 10.05
CA LEU A 701 -19.20 -23.26 10.12
C LEU A 701 -17.70 -23.33 10.37
N ASP A 702 -17.30 -24.17 11.31
CA ASP A 702 -15.90 -24.58 11.49
C ASP A 702 -15.65 -25.87 10.71
N VAL A 703 -14.84 -25.78 9.66
CA VAL A 703 -14.57 -26.89 8.74
C VAL A 703 -13.10 -27.28 8.83
N PRO A 704 -12.76 -28.43 9.43
CA PRO A 704 -11.40 -28.97 9.41
C PRO A 704 -10.96 -29.33 8.00
N VAL A 705 -9.78 -28.90 7.61
CA VAL A 705 -9.19 -29.12 6.29
C VAL A 705 -7.76 -29.63 6.47
N SER A 706 -7.47 -30.79 5.89
CA SER A 706 -6.12 -31.36 5.87
C SER A 706 -5.32 -30.85 4.68
N THR A 707 -4.03 -31.13 4.66
CA THR A 707 -3.13 -30.80 3.54
C THR A 707 -3.67 -31.37 2.23
N ASP A 708 -3.61 -30.56 1.17
CA ASP A 708 -4.08 -30.86 -0.19
C ASP A 708 -5.58 -31.17 -0.32
N HIS A 709 -6.37 -30.83 0.70
CA HIS A 709 -7.83 -30.92 0.63
C HIS A 709 -8.43 -29.68 -0.03
N SER A 710 -9.62 -29.86 -0.58
CA SER A 710 -10.45 -28.76 -1.10
C SER A 710 -11.80 -28.70 -0.39
N VAL A 711 -12.34 -27.49 -0.26
CA VAL A 711 -13.67 -27.20 0.28
C VAL A 711 -14.50 -26.55 -0.81
N SER A 712 -15.58 -27.20 -1.23
CA SER A 712 -16.53 -26.68 -2.21
C SER A 712 -17.84 -26.30 -1.53
N ILE A 713 -18.29 -25.08 -1.76
CA ILE A 713 -19.46 -24.47 -1.10
C ILE A 713 -20.46 -24.07 -2.18
N ARG A 714 -21.74 -24.37 -1.95
CA ARG A 714 -22.86 -23.89 -2.75
C ARG A 714 -23.91 -23.26 -1.86
N THR A 715 -24.30 -22.03 -2.17
CA THR A 715 -25.40 -21.33 -1.49
C THR A 715 -26.62 -21.28 -2.41
N GLU A 716 -27.73 -21.88 -1.98
CA GLU A 716 -28.97 -21.97 -2.75
C GLU A 716 -30.17 -21.66 -1.84
N GLY A 717 -30.73 -20.45 -1.99
CA GLY A 717 -31.89 -20.00 -1.22
C GLY A 717 -31.65 -20.01 0.29
N ALA A 718 -32.23 -21.00 0.97
CA ALA A 718 -32.20 -21.14 2.42
C ALA A 718 -31.07 -22.04 2.94
N ARG A 719 -30.30 -22.70 2.07
CA ARG A 719 -29.27 -23.67 2.47
C ARG A 719 -27.91 -23.37 1.84
N MET A 720 -26.87 -23.53 2.65
CA MET A 720 -25.48 -23.61 2.22
C MET A 720 -25.01 -25.04 2.41
N THR A 721 -24.48 -25.67 1.36
CA THR A 721 -23.87 -27.00 1.42
C THR A 721 -22.36 -26.88 1.26
N VAL A 722 -21.61 -27.54 2.14
CA VAL A 722 -20.14 -27.54 2.14
C VAL A 722 -19.63 -28.96 2.03
N ASP A 723 -18.80 -29.22 1.01
CA ASP A 723 -18.20 -30.51 0.73
C ASP A 723 -16.69 -30.42 0.87
N VAL A 724 -16.10 -31.29 1.68
CA VAL A 724 -14.64 -31.42 1.80
C VAL A 724 -14.20 -32.63 1.01
N SER A 725 -13.19 -32.48 0.17
CA SER A 725 -12.61 -33.55 -0.64
C SER A 725 -11.11 -33.66 -0.42
N ASP A 726 -10.58 -34.88 -0.42
CA ASP A 726 -9.14 -35.13 -0.42
C ASP A 726 -8.50 -34.83 -1.78
N ALA A 727 -7.17 -34.98 -1.86
CA ALA A 727 -6.38 -34.75 -3.07
C ALA A 727 -6.81 -35.61 -4.28
N SER A 728 -7.48 -36.76 -4.06
CA SER A 728 -8.02 -37.60 -5.13
C SER A 728 -9.39 -37.14 -5.64
N GLY A 729 -9.95 -36.09 -5.03
CA GLY A 729 -11.31 -35.59 -5.29
C GLY A 729 -12.39 -36.38 -4.55
N LYS A 730 -12.01 -37.36 -3.71
CA LYS A 730 -12.98 -38.14 -2.93
C LYS A 730 -13.50 -37.29 -1.78
N LYS A 731 -14.82 -37.17 -1.70
CA LYS A 731 -15.51 -36.47 -0.61
C LYS A 731 -15.29 -37.17 0.73
N THR A 732 -14.76 -36.44 1.71
CA THR A 732 -14.41 -36.91 3.05
C THR A 732 -15.36 -36.39 4.13
N ALA A 733 -15.96 -35.21 3.94
CA ALA A 733 -16.96 -34.66 4.84
C ALA A 733 -18.03 -33.83 4.09
N ASN A 734 -19.16 -33.61 4.76
CA ASN A 734 -20.26 -32.80 4.28
C ASN A 734 -20.87 -32.03 5.46
N TYR A 735 -21.14 -30.74 5.25
CA TYR A 735 -21.82 -29.88 6.20
C TYR A 735 -22.97 -29.16 5.48
N VAL A 736 -23.98 -28.80 6.26
CA VAL A 736 -25.10 -28.00 5.79
C VAL A 736 -25.34 -26.91 6.84
N ALA A 737 -25.45 -25.67 6.40
CA ALA A 737 -25.87 -24.54 7.21
C ALA A 737 -27.16 -23.95 6.66
N GLU A 738 -28.03 -23.51 7.57
CA GLU A 738 -29.21 -22.74 7.22
C GLU A 738 -28.92 -21.23 7.33
N ARG A 739 -29.87 -20.42 6.87
CA ARG A 739 -29.80 -18.97 7.10
C ARG A 739 -29.86 -18.66 8.59
N ASP A 740 -29.05 -17.71 9.01
CA ASP A 740 -29.05 -17.19 10.37
C ASP A 740 -29.99 -15.97 10.44
N ALA A 741 -31.11 -16.13 11.16
CA ALA A 741 -32.12 -15.09 11.27
C ALA A 741 -31.60 -13.81 11.93
N LEU A 742 -30.65 -13.90 12.86
CA LEU A 742 -30.05 -12.72 13.50
C LEU A 742 -29.14 -11.98 12.53
N LYS A 743 -28.31 -12.70 11.77
CA LYS A 743 -27.49 -12.07 10.71
C LYS A 743 -28.34 -11.43 9.62
N GLN A 744 -29.45 -12.06 9.23
CA GLN A 744 -30.36 -11.50 8.23
C GLN A 744 -31.03 -10.22 8.72
N GLU A 745 -31.50 -10.21 9.98
CA GLU A 745 -32.11 -9.02 10.57
C GLU A 745 -31.08 -7.91 10.76
N GLN A 746 -29.88 -8.23 11.25
CA GLN A 746 -28.77 -7.28 11.37
C GLN A 746 -28.40 -6.69 10.01
N LYS A 747 -28.24 -7.52 8.97
CA LYS A 747 -27.95 -7.04 7.62
C LYS A 747 -29.04 -6.10 7.12
N LYS A 748 -30.32 -6.44 7.33
CA LYS A 748 -31.43 -5.58 6.94
C LYS A 748 -31.40 -4.24 7.67
N GLN A 749 -31.14 -4.24 8.97
CA GLN A 749 -31.01 -3.01 9.76
C GLN A 749 -29.84 -2.15 9.28
N GLN A 750 -28.71 -2.76 8.96
CA GLN A 750 -27.56 -2.07 8.37
C GLN A 750 -27.89 -1.48 7.00
N ASP A 751 -28.47 -2.27 6.10
CA ASP A 751 -28.85 -1.82 4.76
C ASP A 751 -29.87 -0.66 4.82
N ASP A 752 -30.84 -0.73 5.74
CA ASP A 752 -31.83 0.34 5.97
C ASP A 752 -31.15 1.61 6.55
N TYR A 753 -30.20 1.46 7.49
CA TYR A 753 -29.48 2.58 8.12
C TYR A 753 -28.53 3.30 7.16
N PHE A 754 -27.79 2.54 6.36
CA PHE A 754 -26.83 3.07 5.38
C PHE A 754 -27.48 3.43 4.04
N MET A 755 -28.80 3.26 3.90
CA MET A 755 -29.54 3.70 2.72
C MET A 755 -29.30 5.21 2.46
N ASN A 756 -28.99 5.54 1.21
CA ASN A 756 -28.64 6.91 0.75
C ASN A 756 -27.32 7.48 1.28
N THR A 757 -26.46 6.67 1.92
CA THR A 757 -25.10 7.09 2.27
C THR A 757 -24.37 7.60 1.03
N HIS A 758 -23.72 8.75 1.16
CA HIS A 758 -23.01 9.40 0.06
C HIS A 758 -21.62 9.83 0.48
N PHE A 759 -20.73 10.06 -0.49
CA PHE A 759 -19.46 10.72 -0.21
C PHE A 759 -19.66 12.14 0.32
N ALA A 760 -18.71 12.61 1.12
CA ALA A 760 -18.53 14.00 1.45
C ALA A 760 -18.47 14.87 0.18
N LYS A 761 -19.14 16.03 0.23
CA LYS A 761 -19.20 16.99 -0.87
C LYS A 761 -18.45 18.26 -0.49
N PRO A 762 -17.53 18.77 -1.33
CA PRO A 762 -16.89 20.06 -1.09
C PRO A 762 -17.92 21.18 -0.86
N SER A 763 -17.79 21.92 0.22
CA SER A 763 -18.71 23.01 0.57
C SER A 763 -18.33 24.37 -0.05
N TYR A 764 -17.08 24.52 -0.50
CA TYR A 764 -16.56 25.74 -1.14
C TYR A 764 -16.85 27.04 -0.37
N ARG A 765 -16.86 26.99 0.97
CA ARG A 765 -17.12 28.16 1.82
C ARG A 765 -16.09 29.26 1.53
N GLU A 766 -16.56 30.48 1.24
CA GLU A 766 -15.68 31.61 0.88
C GLU A 766 -14.99 32.23 2.11
N ASN A 767 -15.63 32.22 3.28
CA ASN A 767 -15.16 32.89 4.50
C ASN A 767 -14.47 31.94 5.48
N MET A 768 -13.57 31.08 5.00
CA MET A 768 -12.82 30.17 5.85
C MET A 768 -11.70 30.88 6.62
N LYS A 769 -11.60 30.62 7.92
CA LYS A 769 -10.57 31.20 8.78
C LYS A 769 -9.16 30.86 8.30
N SER A 770 -8.92 29.62 7.90
CA SER A 770 -7.65 29.17 7.28
C SER A 770 -7.26 29.94 6.03
N MET A 771 -8.24 30.41 5.24
CA MET A 771 -8.01 31.15 3.98
C MET A 771 -8.00 32.68 4.16
N SER A 772 -8.20 33.18 5.39
CA SER A 772 -8.42 34.61 5.66
C SER A 772 -7.16 35.50 5.51
N ARG A 773 -5.97 34.91 5.59
CA ARG A 773 -4.69 35.61 5.47
C ARG A 773 -4.17 35.57 4.03
N TYR A 774 -3.33 36.51 3.65
CA TYR A 774 -2.61 36.51 2.36
C TYR A 774 -1.19 37.04 2.56
N PHE A 775 -0.20 36.34 2.04
CA PHE A 775 1.22 36.65 2.15
C PHE A 775 1.81 36.94 0.78
N ASP A 776 2.48 38.08 0.62
CA ASP A 776 3.22 38.46 -0.60
C ASP A 776 4.58 39.06 -0.21
N PRO A 777 5.72 38.37 -0.47
CA PRO A 777 5.84 37.09 -1.19
C PRO A 777 5.19 35.91 -0.43
N PRO A 778 4.91 34.78 -1.12
CA PRO A 778 4.33 33.60 -0.47
C PRO A 778 5.28 33.05 0.62
N LEU A 779 4.70 32.32 1.57
CA LEU A 779 5.47 31.61 2.58
C LEU A 779 6.41 30.58 1.95
N THR A 780 7.48 30.27 2.65
CA THR A 780 8.46 29.25 2.29
C THR A 780 8.55 28.21 3.40
N TYR A 781 9.26 27.11 3.15
CA TYR A 781 9.59 26.12 4.17
C TYR A 781 10.29 26.70 5.42
N GLN A 782 10.95 27.86 5.29
CA GLN A 782 11.65 28.52 6.41
C GLN A 782 10.77 29.56 7.12
N SER A 783 9.54 29.77 6.66
CA SER A 783 8.64 30.76 7.25
C SER A 783 8.23 30.37 8.67
N VAL A 784 8.13 31.40 9.53
CA VAL A 784 7.83 31.27 10.96
C VAL A 784 6.33 31.46 11.26
N GLU A 785 5.64 32.25 10.45
CA GLU A 785 4.26 32.69 10.65
C GLU A 785 3.21 31.71 10.10
#